data_AF-A0A938TPZ9-F1
#
_entry.id   AF-A0A938TPZ9-F1
#
_cell.length_a   1.000
_cell.length_b   1.000
_cell.length_c   1.000
_cell.angle_alpha   90.00
_cell.angle_beta   90.00
_cell.angle_gamma   90.00
#
_symmetry.space_group_name_H-M   'P 1'
#
loop_
_entity.id
_entity.type
_entity.pdbx_description
1 polymer ?
#
loop_
_entity_poly.entity_id
_entity_poly.type
_entity_poly.pdbx_seq_one_letter_code
_entity_poly.pdbx_strand_id
1 'polypeptide(L)'
;MASNAGNSGSRIPDFFRLSVLERIQALEARGLIEAADARKLLSGSSTLKVNTADRMIENVIGVHGLPFGVALNFLINNRDTVVPLVVEEPSIVAGLSGAARLARAGGGFICNAPDPVLSGQVQIVGIENPAKASASLLAARDQILAEANRLHPNMVKRGGGALDVSVDVLSAQETGGDMVVLYLHVDTRDAMGANLLNTMCEGIAPLVASITGGRTHLRILSNLSDRSIVMASVRFPLDSLETKGFSGEQVRDGVVLANDLALADPYRAATHNKGIMNGVDALAIATGNDWRAIEAAAHAYAARDGRYRGLTRWYCTPDGDLAGEIKIPMKVGTVGGSLETNPMVRISHHLLGSPSAPELAGIMGVVGLAQNFAALRSLSTRGIQANHMKLHARSVASTAGVPDHLFDKVVDALVGSGEIKVWKAEALVAEIGAKSEAKLAAESSRVSAYGKVILLGEHAVVYGQPAFAVPLPIAIEAEARRGGQVSRLIIADWNHDVELKTSTPGFGGALFRVMQTLIPQGDAGTIRLFPHVPPGMGLGGSAAMAVAALRAISDAWHLGLNNDAINTYAFELETAAHGSPSGVDNTVATFGRALRFQRGTTPPMSFVEFTRPLSLVIGLSGEPGSTAASVAAVRARHDRDPARYQRLFAEIGSLTDEGIAAANSGDAHHLGELFNVCHGILNALGLSTPALESMIHIARSNGATGAKLTGGGGGGAMVALVEDQSRVVDALGEAGFSAFAVTIHSAV
;
A
#
# COMPACT_ATOMS: atom_id res chain seq x y z
N MET A 1 -31.77 -23.47 -0.89
CA MET A 1 -31.66 -23.58 -2.36
C MET A 1 -31.44 -22.18 -2.92
N ALA A 2 -30.39 -22.03 -3.72
CA ALA A 2 -30.00 -20.90 -4.59
C ALA A 2 -29.80 -19.49 -4.00
N SER A 3 -28.50 -19.13 -3.93
CA SER A 3 -27.88 -17.81 -4.21
C SER A 3 -27.17 -17.11 -3.04
N ASN A 4 -25.91 -17.53 -2.81
CA ASN A 4 -24.84 -16.66 -2.29
C ASN A 4 -23.44 -17.01 -2.83
N ALA A 5 -23.34 -17.82 -3.90
CA ALA A 5 -22.09 -18.28 -4.50
C ALA A 5 -21.47 -17.28 -5.50
N GLY A 6 -21.68 -15.97 -5.31
CA GLY A 6 -21.51 -14.97 -6.37
C GLY A 6 -20.23 -14.16 -6.38
N ASN A 7 -19.39 -14.14 -5.33
CA ASN A 7 -18.29 -13.15 -5.28
C ASN A 7 -16.97 -13.56 -4.61
N SER A 8 -16.77 -14.83 -4.25
CA SER A 8 -15.56 -15.30 -3.53
C SER A 8 -14.41 -15.79 -4.42
N GLY A 9 -14.30 -15.27 -5.64
CA GLY A 9 -13.36 -15.81 -6.65
C GLY A 9 -11.99 -15.13 -6.64
N SER A 10 -10.93 -15.89 -6.97
CA SER A 10 -9.56 -15.38 -7.14
C SER A 10 -9.38 -14.48 -8.37
N ARG A 11 -10.44 -14.29 -9.18
CA ARG A 11 -10.43 -13.44 -10.37
C ARG A 11 -10.98 -12.06 -10.03
N ILE A 12 -10.11 -11.04 -10.14
CA ILE A 12 -10.50 -9.64 -10.01
C ILE A 12 -10.11 -8.92 -11.31
N PRO A 13 -11.08 -8.55 -12.16
CA PRO A 13 -10.80 -7.85 -13.41
C PRO A 13 -10.02 -6.56 -13.18
N ASP A 14 -9.06 -6.27 -14.05
CA ASP A 14 -8.30 -5.02 -14.08
C ASP A 14 -7.64 -4.60 -12.75
N PHE A 15 -7.36 -5.55 -11.85
CA PHE A 15 -6.80 -5.29 -10.52
C PHE A 15 -5.49 -4.47 -10.55
N PHE A 16 -4.66 -4.64 -11.58
CA PHE A 16 -3.42 -3.90 -11.76
C PHE A 16 -3.63 -2.41 -12.07
N ARG A 17 -4.83 -2.02 -12.54
CA ARG A 17 -5.20 -0.62 -12.82
C ARG A 17 -5.76 0.10 -11.60
N LEU A 18 -6.23 -0.64 -10.60
CA LEU A 18 -6.74 -0.09 -9.35
C LEU A 18 -5.61 0.54 -8.51
N SER A 19 -5.93 1.58 -7.76
CA SER A 19 -5.09 2.13 -6.69
C SER A 19 -4.91 1.12 -5.54
N VAL A 20 -3.94 1.34 -4.66
CA VAL A 20 -3.70 0.44 -3.50
C VAL A 20 -4.93 0.35 -2.60
N LEU A 21 -5.62 1.48 -2.36
CA LEU A 21 -6.86 1.53 -1.59
C LEU A 21 -7.95 0.66 -2.22
N GLU A 22 -8.20 0.84 -3.52
CA GLU A 22 -9.22 0.09 -4.26
C GLU A 22 -8.87 -1.41 -4.31
N ARG A 23 -7.59 -1.77 -4.41
CA ARG A 23 -7.14 -3.17 -4.34
C ARG A 23 -7.49 -3.81 -3.01
N ILE A 24 -7.20 -3.13 -1.90
CA ILE A 24 -7.50 -3.64 -0.54
C ILE A 24 -9.01 -3.78 -0.36
N GLN A 25 -9.80 -2.77 -0.75
CA GLN A 25 -11.26 -2.82 -0.70
C GLN A 25 -11.83 -3.95 -1.58
N ALA A 26 -11.24 -4.19 -2.75
CA ALA A 26 -11.67 -5.27 -3.65
C ALA A 26 -11.42 -6.67 -3.07
N LEU A 27 -10.35 -6.85 -2.28
CA LEU A 27 -10.05 -8.08 -1.54
C LEU A 27 -11.03 -8.27 -0.38
N GLU A 28 -11.27 -7.22 0.41
CA GLU A 28 -12.21 -7.24 1.54
C GLU A 28 -13.64 -7.53 1.09
N ALA A 29 -14.12 -6.85 0.05
CA ALA A 29 -15.48 -7.02 -0.48
C ALA A 29 -15.77 -8.45 -0.99
N ARG A 30 -14.72 -9.24 -1.26
CA ARG A 30 -14.81 -10.64 -1.70
C ARG A 30 -14.59 -11.65 -0.57
N GLY A 31 -14.37 -11.17 0.65
CA GLY A 31 -14.08 -12.01 1.82
C GLY A 31 -12.72 -12.70 1.76
N LEU A 32 -11.78 -12.19 0.95
CA LEU A 32 -10.42 -12.74 0.84
C LEU A 32 -9.51 -12.27 1.99
N ILE A 33 -9.88 -11.17 2.64
CA ILE A 33 -9.27 -10.67 3.87
C ILE A 33 -10.38 -10.17 4.80
N GLU A 34 -10.11 -10.16 6.10
CA GLU A 34 -11.03 -9.62 7.09
C GLU A 34 -10.94 -8.08 7.16
N ALA A 35 -12.02 -7.43 7.61
CA ALA A 35 -12.03 -5.98 7.81
C ALA A 35 -10.94 -5.48 8.78
N ALA A 36 -10.54 -6.32 9.75
CA ALA A 36 -9.43 -6.02 10.63
C ALA A 36 -8.08 -6.00 9.90
N ASP A 37 -7.89 -6.88 8.93
CA ASP A 37 -6.67 -6.95 8.12
C ASP A 37 -6.64 -5.82 7.09
N ALA A 38 -7.78 -5.51 6.46
CA ALA A 38 -7.92 -4.35 5.57
C ALA A 38 -7.53 -3.04 6.28
N ARG A 39 -8.03 -2.81 7.50
CA ARG A 39 -7.63 -1.64 8.31
C ARG A 39 -6.14 -1.60 8.61
N LYS A 40 -5.51 -2.75 8.88
CA LYS A 40 -4.06 -2.81 9.13
C LYS A 40 -3.24 -2.47 7.89
N LEU A 41 -3.65 -2.97 6.72
CA LEU A 41 -3.01 -2.65 5.46
C LEU A 41 -3.14 -1.17 5.10
N LEU A 42 -4.32 -0.57 5.33
CA LEU A 42 -4.58 0.85 5.04
C LEU A 42 -3.85 1.82 5.98
N SER A 43 -3.71 1.45 7.25
CA SER A 43 -2.98 2.27 8.25
C SER A 43 -1.47 2.06 8.24
N GLY A 44 -0.95 1.09 7.47
CA GLY A 44 0.46 0.68 7.52
C GLY A 44 0.86 -0.08 8.80
N SER A 45 -0.07 -0.28 9.73
CA SER A 45 0.17 -0.96 11.02
C SER A 45 0.44 -2.46 10.90
N SER A 46 0.31 -3.02 9.70
CA SER A 46 0.75 -4.39 9.39
C SER A 46 2.28 -4.53 9.30
N THR A 47 3.03 -3.44 9.16
CA THR A 47 4.49 -3.44 9.07
C THR A 47 5.13 -3.95 10.36
N LEU A 48 6.18 -4.78 10.23
CA LEU A 48 6.92 -5.29 11.38
C LEU A 48 7.54 -4.11 12.17
N LYS A 49 7.29 -4.08 13.48
CA LYS A 49 7.83 -3.04 14.38
C LYS A 49 9.26 -3.38 14.80
N VAL A 50 10.10 -2.36 14.96
CA VAL A 50 11.51 -2.51 15.37
C VAL A 50 11.66 -3.31 16.66
N ASN A 51 10.86 -3.04 17.69
CA ASN A 51 10.91 -3.78 18.96
C ASN A 51 10.56 -5.27 18.82
N THR A 52 9.72 -5.62 17.84
CA THR A 52 9.44 -7.03 17.55
C THR A 52 10.60 -7.65 16.78
N ALA A 53 11.16 -6.92 15.81
CA ALA A 53 12.32 -7.37 15.04
C ALA A 53 13.56 -7.63 15.93
N ASP A 54 13.83 -6.77 16.91
CA ASP A 54 14.92 -6.91 17.90
C ASP A 54 14.80 -8.17 18.77
N ARG A 55 13.59 -8.73 18.88
CA ARG A 55 13.35 -10.02 19.54
C ARG A 55 13.45 -11.22 18.60
N MET A 56 13.53 -10.98 17.30
CA MET A 56 13.58 -12.04 16.28
C MET A 56 15.02 -12.39 15.91
N ILE A 57 15.92 -11.43 15.85
CA ILE A 57 17.34 -11.60 15.48
C ILE A 57 18.23 -10.66 16.29
N GLU A 58 19.55 -10.87 16.24
CA GLU A 58 20.54 -10.05 16.93
C GLU A 58 20.90 -8.76 16.18
N ASN A 59 21.36 -7.73 16.91
CA ASN A 59 21.93 -6.48 16.38
C ASN A 59 20.99 -5.69 15.45
N VAL A 60 19.71 -5.60 15.79
CA VAL A 60 18.70 -4.90 14.99
C VAL A 60 18.85 -3.38 15.10
N ILE A 61 18.96 -2.71 13.95
CA ILE A 61 19.01 -1.23 13.83
C ILE A 61 17.82 -0.64 13.06
N GLY A 62 16.92 -1.51 12.56
CA GLY A 62 15.77 -1.10 11.74
C GLY A 62 15.07 -2.29 11.08
N VAL A 63 14.05 -1.99 10.28
CA VAL A 63 13.27 -2.96 9.50
C VAL A 63 13.39 -2.62 8.02
N HIS A 64 13.73 -3.60 7.19
CA HIS A 64 13.79 -3.47 5.74
C HIS A 64 12.49 -3.96 5.11
N GLY A 65 11.79 -3.08 4.38
CA GLY A 65 10.54 -3.40 3.71
C GLY A 65 10.74 -3.83 2.25
N LEU A 66 9.98 -4.84 1.81
CA LEU A 66 9.87 -5.27 0.41
C LEU A 66 8.42 -5.13 -0.07
N PRO A 67 8.18 -4.94 -1.39
CA PRO A 67 6.83 -4.85 -1.93
C PRO A 67 5.99 -6.09 -1.62
N PHE A 68 4.77 -5.89 -1.12
CA PHE A 68 3.78 -6.94 -0.92
C PHE A 68 2.71 -6.86 -2.01
N GLY A 69 2.59 -7.92 -2.81
CA GLY A 69 1.62 -8.04 -3.89
C GLY A 69 0.78 -9.31 -3.79
N VAL A 70 -0.24 -9.41 -4.64
CA VAL A 70 -1.06 -10.62 -4.76
C VAL A 70 -1.14 -11.05 -6.22
N ALA A 71 -0.91 -12.34 -6.48
CA ALA A 71 -1.18 -12.96 -7.77
C ALA A 71 -2.57 -13.60 -7.77
N LEU A 72 -3.29 -13.35 -8.86
CA LEU A 72 -4.70 -13.67 -9.01
C LEU A 72 -4.93 -14.85 -9.96
N ASN A 73 -6.19 -15.29 -10.06
CA ASN A 73 -6.70 -16.30 -10.99
C ASN A 73 -6.33 -17.76 -10.71
N PHE A 74 -5.54 -18.05 -9.67
CA PHE A 74 -5.18 -19.43 -9.34
C PHE A 74 -6.43 -20.25 -9.03
N LEU A 75 -6.48 -21.42 -9.68
CA LEU A 75 -7.40 -22.52 -9.41
C LEU A 75 -6.52 -23.73 -9.08
N ILE A 76 -6.50 -24.14 -7.81
CA ILE A 76 -5.62 -25.22 -7.32
C ILE A 76 -6.50 -26.28 -6.69
N ASN A 77 -6.44 -27.52 -7.17
CA ASN A 77 -7.30 -28.61 -6.69
C ASN A 77 -8.79 -28.21 -6.65
N ASN A 78 -9.26 -27.53 -7.70
CA ASN A 78 -10.61 -26.97 -7.85
C ASN A 78 -11.00 -25.89 -6.80
N ARG A 79 -10.04 -25.24 -6.15
CA ARG A 79 -10.26 -24.12 -5.22
C ARG A 79 -9.64 -22.84 -5.76
N ASP A 80 -10.41 -21.76 -5.77
CA ASP A 80 -9.89 -20.44 -6.10
C ASP A 80 -8.94 -19.97 -4.98
N THR A 81 -7.72 -19.60 -5.36
CA THR A 81 -6.67 -19.19 -4.41
C THR A 81 -6.10 -17.84 -4.83
N VAL A 82 -5.89 -16.92 -3.87
CA VAL A 82 -5.12 -15.69 -4.10
C VAL A 82 -3.76 -15.87 -3.43
N VAL A 83 -2.70 -15.65 -4.20
CA VAL A 83 -1.33 -15.97 -3.76
C VAL A 83 -0.63 -14.68 -3.32
N PRO A 84 -0.32 -14.48 -2.03
CA PRO A 84 0.47 -13.34 -1.56
C PRO A 84 1.95 -13.55 -1.92
N LEU A 85 2.63 -12.47 -2.31
CA LEU A 85 4.01 -12.50 -2.78
C LEU A 85 4.77 -11.28 -2.23
N VAL A 86 5.96 -11.52 -1.69
CA VAL A 86 6.90 -10.47 -1.30
C VAL A 86 8.14 -10.56 -2.18
N VAL A 87 8.30 -9.61 -3.10
CA VAL A 87 9.41 -9.63 -4.07
C VAL A 87 9.65 -8.24 -4.66
N GLU A 88 10.91 -7.91 -4.91
CA GLU A 88 11.36 -6.67 -5.55
C GLU A 88 11.42 -6.77 -7.07
N GLU A 89 11.65 -7.97 -7.61
CA GLU A 89 11.80 -8.17 -9.05
C GLU A 89 10.46 -7.94 -9.77
N PRO A 90 10.43 -7.01 -10.75
CA PRO A 90 9.22 -6.74 -11.48
C PRO A 90 8.77 -7.93 -12.35
N SER A 91 7.52 -7.89 -12.77
CA SER A 91 6.90 -8.86 -13.69
C SER A 91 6.59 -10.23 -13.09
N ILE A 92 7.16 -10.60 -11.93
CA ILE A 92 6.87 -11.88 -11.27
C ILE A 92 5.36 -12.03 -10.98
N VAL A 93 4.78 -11.08 -10.25
CA VAL A 93 3.36 -11.10 -9.87
C VAL A 93 2.43 -11.12 -11.10
N ALA A 94 2.79 -10.34 -12.13
CA ALA A 94 2.03 -10.28 -13.38
C ALA A 94 2.14 -11.57 -14.20
N GLY A 95 3.34 -12.15 -14.27
CA GLY A 95 3.63 -13.42 -14.93
C GLY A 95 2.83 -14.57 -14.30
N LEU A 96 2.88 -14.69 -12.96
CA LEU A 96 2.08 -15.65 -12.20
C LEU A 96 0.58 -15.50 -12.47
N SER A 97 0.05 -14.27 -12.36
CA SER A 97 -1.37 -14.00 -12.59
C SER A 97 -1.81 -14.34 -14.03
N GLY A 98 -0.94 -14.09 -15.00
CA GLY A 98 -1.17 -14.42 -16.41
C GLY A 98 -1.13 -15.92 -16.69
N ALA A 99 -0.13 -16.62 -16.15
CA ALA A 99 -0.01 -18.07 -16.22
C ALA A 99 -1.22 -18.77 -15.59
N ALA A 100 -1.61 -18.34 -14.39
CA ALA A 100 -2.77 -18.88 -13.68
C ALA A 100 -4.08 -18.66 -14.45
N ARG A 101 -4.26 -17.49 -15.05
CA ARG A 101 -5.43 -17.21 -15.90
C ARG A 101 -5.53 -18.17 -17.08
N LEU A 102 -4.42 -18.45 -17.76
CA LEU A 102 -4.39 -19.40 -18.88
C LEU A 102 -4.66 -20.84 -18.42
N ALA A 103 -4.09 -21.23 -17.28
CA ALA A 103 -4.23 -22.58 -16.74
C ALA A 103 -5.70 -22.96 -16.45
N ARG A 104 -6.54 -21.97 -16.13
CA ARG A 104 -7.98 -22.21 -15.91
C ARG A 104 -8.69 -22.83 -17.12
N ALA A 105 -8.22 -22.55 -18.34
CA ALA A 105 -8.81 -23.14 -19.54
C ALA A 105 -8.67 -24.68 -19.56
N GLY A 106 -7.60 -25.20 -18.93
CA GLY A 106 -7.38 -26.64 -18.76
C GLY A 106 -7.78 -27.19 -17.39
N GLY A 107 -8.62 -26.46 -16.62
CA GLY A 107 -9.08 -26.88 -15.29
C GLY A 107 -8.20 -26.43 -14.13
N GLY A 108 -7.16 -25.62 -14.37
CA GLY A 108 -6.26 -25.11 -13.34
C GLY A 108 -5.09 -26.04 -13.04
N PHE A 109 -4.56 -25.94 -11.82
CA PHE A 109 -3.45 -26.74 -11.34
C PHE A 109 -3.93 -27.84 -10.40
N ILE A 110 -3.22 -28.97 -10.42
CA ILE A 110 -3.43 -30.08 -9.50
C ILE A 110 -2.13 -30.30 -8.73
N CYS A 111 -2.21 -30.52 -7.42
CA CYS A 111 -1.06 -30.87 -6.60
C CYS A 111 -1.41 -31.80 -5.44
N ASN A 112 -0.43 -32.55 -4.95
CA ASN A 112 -0.56 -33.31 -3.71
C ASN A 112 -0.27 -32.44 -2.47
N ALA A 113 -0.71 -32.94 -1.31
CA ALA A 113 -0.15 -32.55 -0.02
C ALA A 113 1.00 -33.55 0.30
N PRO A 114 2.26 -33.10 0.40
CA PRO A 114 3.38 -34.00 0.70
C PRO A 114 3.34 -34.47 2.16
N ASP A 115 3.99 -35.59 2.44
CA ASP A 115 4.20 -36.03 3.82
C ASP A 115 5.09 -34.99 4.56
N PRO A 116 4.72 -34.52 5.76
CA PRO A 116 5.45 -33.48 6.49
C PRO A 116 6.69 -34.02 7.22
N VAL A 117 7.46 -34.87 6.54
CA VAL A 117 8.61 -35.59 7.07
C VAL A 117 9.90 -34.84 6.81
N LEU A 118 10.66 -34.61 7.86
CA LEU A 118 12.01 -34.05 7.80
C LEU A 118 13.01 -35.06 8.38
N SER A 119 14.25 -35.03 7.89
CA SER A 119 15.32 -35.95 8.30
C SER A 119 16.35 -35.23 9.16
N GLY A 120 16.73 -35.81 10.29
CA GLY A 120 17.85 -35.37 11.13
C GLY A 120 19.02 -36.34 11.01
N GLN A 121 20.25 -35.85 11.15
CA GLN A 121 21.46 -36.64 11.01
C GLN A 121 22.22 -36.71 12.34
N VAL A 122 22.64 -37.91 12.72
CA VAL A 122 23.62 -38.16 13.77
C VAL A 122 24.82 -38.82 13.13
N GLN A 123 25.93 -38.10 13.07
CA GLN A 123 27.20 -38.60 12.54
C GLN A 123 27.96 -39.36 13.63
N ILE A 124 28.43 -40.57 13.33
CA ILE A 124 29.23 -41.40 14.22
C ILE A 124 30.59 -41.69 13.57
N VAL A 125 31.67 -41.45 14.33
CA VAL A 125 33.07 -41.61 13.90
C VAL A 125 33.86 -42.47 14.89
N GLY A 126 35.02 -42.96 14.45
CA GLY A 126 35.89 -43.80 15.27
C GLY A 126 35.32 -45.20 15.48
N ILE A 127 34.73 -45.78 14.44
CA ILE A 127 34.10 -47.10 14.46
C ILE A 127 35.05 -48.10 13.78
N GLU A 128 35.40 -49.19 14.46
CA GLU A 128 36.26 -50.25 13.90
C GLU A 128 35.55 -51.07 12.81
N ASN A 129 34.24 -51.34 12.97
CA ASN A 129 33.44 -52.08 12.02
C ASN A 129 32.12 -51.33 11.68
N PRO A 130 32.15 -50.47 10.64
CA PRO A 130 30.99 -49.66 10.23
C PRO A 130 29.75 -50.50 9.87
N ALA A 131 29.95 -51.65 9.22
CA ALA A 131 28.84 -52.54 8.84
C ALA A 131 28.13 -53.13 10.06
N LYS A 132 28.89 -53.56 11.07
CA LYS A 132 28.32 -54.04 12.34
C LYS A 132 27.60 -52.92 13.09
N ALA A 133 28.17 -51.72 13.12
CA ALA A 133 27.54 -50.56 13.76
C ALA A 133 26.21 -50.20 13.08
N SER A 134 26.17 -50.19 11.75
CA SER A 134 24.94 -49.96 10.97
C SER A 134 23.86 -51.01 11.28
N ALA A 135 24.21 -52.31 11.24
CA ALA A 135 23.27 -53.38 11.58
C ALA A 135 22.76 -53.28 13.03
N SER A 136 23.62 -52.88 13.97
CA SER A 136 23.25 -52.71 15.38
C SER A 136 22.28 -51.55 15.59
N LEU A 137 22.48 -50.44 14.89
CA LEU A 137 21.56 -49.29 14.91
C LEU A 137 20.19 -49.65 14.33
N LEU A 138 20.16 -50.36 13.20
CA LEU A 138 18.91 -50.82 12.59
C LEU A 138 18.18 -51.82 13.50
N ALA A 139 18.90 -52.72 14.18
CA ALA A 139 18.30 -53.64 15.15
C ALA A 139 17.74 -52.90 16.39
N ALA A 140 18.34 -51.77 16.76
CA ALA A 140 17.90 -50.92 17.86
C ALA A 140 16.90 -49.82 17.44
N ARG A 141 16.34 -49.90 16.23
CA ARG A 141 15.40 -48.91 15.66
C ARG A 141 14.32 -48.48 16.62
N ASP A 142 13.55 -49.42 17.17
CA ASP A 142 12.39 -49.08 17.99
C ASP A 142 12.79 -48.42 19.31
N GLN A 143 13.94 -48.79 19.86
CA GLN A 143 14.51 -48.14 21.06
C GLN A 143 14.91 -46.69 20.77
N ILE A 144 15.55 -46.44 19.62
CA ILE A 144 15.96 -45.10 19.20
C ILE A 144 14.73 -44.22 18.94
N LEU A 145 13.71 -44.76 18.26
CA LEU A 145 12.44 -44.06 18.01
C LEU A 145 11.71 -43.73 19.31
N ALA A 146 11.66 -44.67 20.26
CA ALA A 146 11.05 -44.44 21.56
C ALA A 146 11.75 -43.31 22.33
N GLU A 147 13.09 -43.28 22.33
CA GLU A 147 13.86 -42.23 23.00
C GLU A 147 13.67 -40.87 22.32
N ALA A 148 13.71 -40.81 20.98
CA ALA A 148 13.44 -39.57 20.24
C ALA A 148 12.03 -39.01 20.56
N ASN A 149 11.02 -39.88 20.56
CA ASN A 149 9.63 -39.50 20.83
C ASN A 149 9.39 -39.09 22.29
N ARG A 150 10.14 -39.65 23.24
CA ARG A 150 10.08 -39.28 24.67
C ARG A 150 10.47 -37.82 24.90
N LEU A 151 11.37 -37.26 24.10
CA LEU A 151 11.82 -35.87 24.21
C LEU A 151 10.74 -34.86 23.79
N HIS A 152 9.80 -35.25 22.93
CA HIS A 152 8.74 -34.37 22.41
C HIS A 152 7.34 -35.01 22.49
N PRO A 153 6.82 -35.27 23.72
CA PRO A 153 5.55 -35.96 23.91
C PRO A 153 4.35 -35.19 23.33
N ASN A 154 4.43 -33.86 23.27
CA ASN A 154 3.37 -33.04 22.67
C ASN A 154 3.29 -33.18 21.15
N MET A 155 4.41 -33.44 20.46
CA MET A 155 4.39 -33.72 19.03
C MET A 155 3.73 -35.07 18.75
N VAL A 156 4.08 -36.08 19.56
CA VAL A 156 3.46 -37.42 19.50
C VAL A 156 1.95 -37.34 19.77
N LYS A 157 1.52 -36.58 20.78
CA LYS A 157 0.09 -36.35 21.08
C LYS A 157 -0.69 -35.72 19.91
N ARG A 158 -0.01 -34.95 19.06
CA ARG A 158 -0.59 -34.33 17.84
C ARG A 158 -0.53 -35.27 16.62
N GLY A 159 -0.07 -36.50 16.80
CA GLY A 159 0.06 -37.52 15.75
C GLY A 159 1.38 -37.46 14.98
N GLY A 160 2.29 -36.53 15.28
CA GLY A 160 3.63 -36.48 14.68
C GLY A 160 4.64 -37.35 15.44
N GLY A 161 5.93 -37.01 15.29
CA GLY A 161 7.03 -37.65 15.99
C GLY A 161 7.98 -38.43 15.06
N ALA A 162 8.99 -39.06 15.65
CA ALA A 162 9.93 -39.91 14.95
C ALA A 162 9.21 -41.16 14.42
N LEU A 163 9.27 -41.35 13.10
CA LEU A 163 8.59 -42.43 12.37
C LEU A 163 9.53 -43.59 12.06
N ASP A 164 10.77 -43.26 11.69
CA ASP A 164 11.70 -44.24 11.13
C ASP A 164 13.16 -43.80 11.27
N VAL A 165 14.08 -44.76 11.11
CA VAL A 165 15.52 -44.48 11.00
C VAL A 165 16.11 -45.17 9.78
N SER A 166 17.06 -44.53 9.11
CA SER A 166 17.94 -45.17 8.13
C SER A 166 19.39 -44.94 8.50
N VAL A 167 20.30 -45.76 7.96
CA VAL A 167 21.72 -45.68 8.30
C VAL A 167 22.56 -45.88 7.05
N ASP A 168 23.45 -44.93 6.78
CA ASP A 168 24.42 -45.02 5.69
C ASP A 168 25.84 -45.15 6.24
N VAL A 169 26.69 -45.85 5.49
CA VAL A 169 28.14 -45.84 5.67
C VAL A 169 28.74 -44.98 4.56
N LEU A 170 29.43 -43.92 4.94
CA LEU A 170 30.04 -42.97 4.01
C LEU A 170 31.54 -42.93 4.25
N SER A 171 32.33 -42.82 3.17
CA SER A 171 33.79 -42.70 3.31
C SER A 171 34.20 -41.23 3.48
N ALA A 172 35.03 -40.96 4.48
CA ALA A 172 35.58 -39.64 4.72
C ALA A 172 36.78 -39.39 3.79
N GLN A 173 36.66 -38.41 2.89
CA GLN A 173 37.66 -38.18 1.84
C GLN A 173 38.99 -37.65 2.40
N GLU A 174 38.95 -36.66 3.31
CA GLU A 174 40.15 -35.98 3.79
C GLU A 174 40.84 -36.69 4.96
N THR A 175 40.07 -37.18 5.92
CA THR A 175 40.62 -37.83 7.13
C THR A 175 40.95 -39.30 6.94
N GLY A 176 40.49 -39.89 5.83
CA GLY A 176 40.45 -41.33 5.64
C GLY A 176 39.46 -42.03 6.59
N GLY A 177 39.12 -43.28 6.25
CA GLY A 177 38.21 -44.12 7.04
C GLY A 177 36.73 -43.91 6.71
N ASP A 178 35.89 -44.73 7.34
CA ASP A 178 34.43 -44.70 7.17
C ASP A 178 33.75 -44.03 8.36
N MET A 179 32.67 -43.30 8.06
CA MET A 179 31.73 -42.75 9.04
C MET A 179 30.37 -43.41 8.86
N VAL A 180 29.68 -43.63 9.96
CA VAL A 180 28.28 -44.09 9.96
C VAL A 180 27.40 -42.88 10.20
N VAL A 181 26.36 -42.70 9.39
CA VAL A 181 25.38 -41.62 9.56
C VAL A 181 24.02 -42.24 9.80
N LEU A 182 23.47 -42.00 10.99
CA LEU A 182 22.08 -42.33 11.29
C LEU A 182 21.19 -41.17 10.88
N TYR A 183 20.15 -41.46 10.12
CA TYR A 183 19.09 -40.53 9.77
C TYR A 183 17.86 -40.84 10.61
N LEU A 184 17.33 -39.83 11.30
CA LEU A 184 16.07 -39.90 12.04
C LEU A 184 14.99 -39.20 11.21
N HIS A 185 13.95 -39.92 10.79
CA HIS A 185 12.86 -39.37 10.00
C HIS A 185 11.68 -39.01 10.90
N VAL A 186 11.28 -37.75 10.90
CA VAL A 186 10.32 -37.18 11.86
C VAL A 186 9.18 -36.49 11.15
N ASP A 187 7.95 -36.87 11.47
CA ASP A 187 6.75 -36.11 11.12
C ASP A 187 6.62 -34.90 12.05
N THR A 188 6.75 -33.72 11.45
CA THR A 188 6.76 -32.44 12.16
C THR A 188 5.41 -31.72 12.10
N ARG A 189 4.40 -32.34 11.47
CA ARG A 189 3.07 -31.75 11.23
C ARG A 189 3.21 -30.36 10.60
N ASP A 190 2.55 -29.37 11.19
CA ASP A 190 2.52 -27.99 10.71
C ASP A 190 3.75 -27.16 11.07
N ALA A 191 4.67 -27.68 11.89
CA ALA A 191 5.90 -26.96 12.24
C ALA A 191 6.96 -27.14 11.16
N MET A 192 7.83 -26.14 10.95
CA MET A 192 8.99 -26.29 10.05
C MET A 192 9.93 -27.42 10.53
N GLY A 193 10.12 -27.55 11.84
CA GLY A 193 10.72 -28.73 12.47
C GLY A 193 12.22 -28.67 12.80
N ALA A 194 12.94 -27.61 12.42
CA ALA A 194 14.40 -27.53 12.65
C ALA A 194 14.81 -27.74 14.12
N ASN A 195 14.27 -26.95 15.04
CA ASN A 195 14.58 -27.07 16.48
C ASN A 195 14.15 -28.42 17.05
N LEU A 196 13.00 -28.94 16.61
CA LEU A 196 12.49 -30.25 17.03
C LEU A 196 13.49 -31.36 16.67
N LEU A 197 13.94 -31.40 15.41
CA LEU A 197 14.87 -32.41 14.95
C LEU A 197 16.23 -32.30 15.64
N ASN A 198 16.75 -31.09 15.83
CA ASN A 198 18.03 -30.89 16.51
C ASN A 198 17.98 -31.43 17.95
N THR A 199 16.93 -31.10 18.70
CA THR A 199 16.74 -31.63 20.06
C THR A 199 16.60 -33.16 20.07
N MET A 200 15.87 -33.75 19.12
CA MET A 200 15.78 -35.21 19.01
C MET A 200 17.14 -35.84 18.70
N CYS A 201 17.89 -35.31 17.73
CA CYS A 201 19.22 -35.80 17.36
C CYS A 201 20.22 -35.68 18.52
N GLU A 202 20.17 -34.57 19.27
CA GLU A 202 20.97 -34.37 20.48
C GLU A 202 20.63 -35.38 21.57
N GLY A 203 19.34 -35.61 21.83
CA GLY A 203 18.91 -36.51 22.89
C GLY A 203 19.14 -37.99 22.58
N ILE A 204 19.07 -38.44 21.31
CA ILE A 204 19.40 -39.84 20.97
C ILE A 204 20.91 -40.10 20.87
N ALA A 205 21.75 -39.07 20.79
CA ALA A 205 23.19 -39.24 20.55
C ALA A 205 23.91 -40.11 21.59
N PRO A 206 23.65 -39.99 22.91
CA PRO A 206 24.27 -40.88 23.91
C PRO A 206 23.90 -42.36 23.71
N LEU A 207 22.64 -42.64 23.36
CA LEU A 207 22.17 -44.00 23.05
C LEU A 207 22.86 -44.54 21.80
N VAL A 208 22.91 -43.74 20.73
CA VAL A 208 23.59 -44.08 19.47
C VAL A 208 25.08 -44.37 19.68
N ALA A 209 25.78 -43.57 20.49
CA ALA A 209 27.17 -43.80 20.87
C ALA A 209 27.33 -45.14 21.64
N SER A 210 26.43 -45.42 22.60
CA SER A 210 26.45 -46.66 23.37
C SER A 210 26.22 -47.90 22.51
N ILE A 211 25.35 -47.84 21.49
CA ILE A 211 25.05 -48.97 20.60
C ILE A 211 26.24 -49.28 19.68
N THR A 212 26.90 -48.23 19.18
CA THR A 212 27.93 -48.35 18.15
C THR A 212 29.35 -48.51 18.71
N GLY A 213 29.58 -48.09 19.96
CA GLY A 213 30.93 -47.93 20.53
C GLY A 213 31.72 -46.77 19.94
N GLY A 214 31.12 -45.99 19.03
CA GLY A 214 31.74 -44.84 18.37
C GLY A 214 31.45 -43.51 19.08
N ARG A 215 32.02 -42.43 18.56
CA ARG A 215 31.78 -41.07 19.04
C ARG A 215 30.83 -40.33 18.11
N THR A 216 29.78 -39.71 18.66
CA THR A 216 28.86 -38.86 17.89
C THR A 216 29.41 -37.45 17.70
N HIS A 217 29.26 -36.87 16.51
CA HIS A 217 29.73 -35.52 16.18
C HIS A 217 28.61 -34.58 15.73
N LEU A 218 28.29 -34.49 14.43
CA LEU A 218 27.15 -33.69 13.97
C LEU A 218 25.82 -34.31 14.43
N ARG A 219 24.90 -33.47 14.91
CA ARG A 219 23.54 -33.79 15.38
C ARG A 219 22.61 -32.69 14.91
N ILE A 220 22.20 -32.75 13.66
CA ILE A 220 21.60 -31.60 12.97
C ILE A 220 20.57 -32.04 11.94
N LEU A 221 19.55 -31.23 11.68
CA LEU A 221 18.64 -31.48 10.55
C LEU A 221 19.38 -31.53 9.20
N SER A 222 18.81 -32.28 8.26
CA SER A 222 19.12 -32.17 6.83
C SER A 222 18.09 -31.27 6.16
N ASN A 223 18.57 -30.26 5.42
CA ASN A 223 17.70 -29.43 4.58
C ASN A 223 17.26 -30.14 3.30
N LEU A 224 17.95 -31.21 2.87
CA LEU A 224 17.47 -32.06 1.78
C LEU A 224 16.24 -32.83 2.26
N SER A 225 15.07 -32.22 2.07
CA SER A 225 13.76 -32.70 2.50
C SER A 225 13.12 -33.63 1.46
N ASP A 226 13.89 -34.58 0.95
CA ASP A 226 13.52 -35.49 -0.14
C ASP A 226 12.40 -36.49 0.20
N ARG A 227 11.94 -36.53 1.45
CA ARG A 227 10.73 -37.24 1.90
C ARG A 227 9.45 -36.37 1.89
N SER A 228 9.58 -35.06 1.68
CA SER A 228 8.47 -34.10 1.59
C SER A 228 8.39 -33.54 0.15
N ILE A 229 8.04 -34.41 -0.81
CA ILE A 229 8.03 -34.06 -2.24
C ILE A 229 6.65 -33.56 -2.68
N VAL A 230 6.62 -32.33 -3.15
CA VAL A 230 5.46 -31.77 -3.86
C VAL A 230 5.51 -32.20 -5.31
N MET A 231 4.39 -32.73 -5.78
CA MET A 231 4.09 -33.01 -7.17
C MET A 231 2.94 -32.09 -7.58
N ALA A 232 3.19 -31.23 -8.57
CA ALA A 232 2.15 -30.40 -9.16
C ALA A 232 2.15 -30.52 -10.69
N SER A 233 0.98 -30.38 -11.29
CA SER A 233 0.78 -30.47 -12.74
C SER A 233 -0.24 -29.47 -13.26
N VAL A 234 -0.16 -29.20 -14.57
CA VAL A 234 -1.06 -28.31 -15.30
C VAL A 234 -1.18 -28.75 -16.75
N ARG A 235 -2.36 -28.52 -17.35
CA ARG A 235 -2.61 -28.68 -18.78
C ARG A 235 -3.10 -27.35 -19.35
N PHE A 236 -2.53 -26.94 -20.49
CA PHE A 236 -2.98 -25.78 -21.25
C PHE A 236 -3.54 -26.23 -22.60
N PRO A 237 -4.84 -26.04 -22.84
CA PRO A 237 -5.43 -26.27 -24.15
C PRO A 237 -4.72 -25.45 -25.22
N LEU A 238 -4.49 -26.03 -26.39
CA LEU A 238 -3.73 -25.40 -27.46
C LEU A 238 -4.24 -23.99 -27.83
N ASP A 239 -5.57 -23.85 -27.98
CA ASP A 239 -6.24 -22.58 -28.30
C ASP A 239 -6.01 -21.49 -27.25
N SER A 240 -5.73 -21.86 -25.99
CA SER A 240 -5.45 -20.91 -24.91
C SER A 240 -4.04 -20.32 -24.98
N LEU A 241 -3.12 -20.97 -25.70
CA LEU A 241 -1.72 -20.56 -25.77
C LEU A 241 -1.46 -19.50 -26.83
N GLU A 242 -2.34 -19.39 -27.83
CA GLU A 242 -2.22 -18.45 -28.93
C GLU A 242 -1.99 -17.01 -28.42
N THR A 243 -1.07 -16.31 -29.04
CA THR A 243 -0.76 -14.92 -28.73
C THR A 243 -0.46 -14.15 -29.99
N LYS A 244 -0.44 -12.82 -29.91
CA LYS A 244 -0.27 -11.94 -31.08
C LYS A 244 1.04 -12.29 -31.82
N GLY A 245 0.90 -12.96 -32.96
CA GLY A 245 2.01 -13.34 -33.85
C GLY A 245 2.65 -14.71 -33.58
N PHE A 246 2.09 -15.54 -32.70
CA PHE A 246 2.54 -16.92 -32.47
C PHE A 246 1.33 -17.85 -32.30
N SER A 247 1.29 -18.94 -33.07
CA SER A 247 0.26 -19.98 -32.92
C SER A 247 0.41 -20.74 -31.59
N GLY A 248 -0.64 -21.42 -31.15
CA GLY A 248 -0.59 -22.25 -29.94
C GLY A 248 0.49 -23.32 -30.02
N GLU A 249 0.69 -23.94 -31.19
CA GLU A 249 1.71 -24.95 -31.46
C GLU A 249 3.12 -24.37 -31.31
N GLN A 250 3.37 -23.19 -31.91
CA GLN A 250 4.68 -22.53 -31.80
C GLN A 250 5.03 -22.22 -30.35
N VAL A 251 4.05 -21.78 -29.55
CA VAL A 251 4.24 -21.53 -28.12
C VAL A 251 4.50 -22.83 -27.36
N ARG A 252 3.68 -23.86 -27.58
CA ARG A 252 3.82 -25.19 -26.95
C ARG A 252 5.20 -25.78 -27.23
N ASP A 253 5.55 -25.90 -28.50
CA ASP A 253 6.78 -26.56 -28.94
C ASP A 253 8.01 -25.77 -28.49
N GLY A 254 7.93 -24.44 -28.53
CA GLY A 254 8.96 -23.59 -27.97
C GLY A 254 9.16 -23.76 -26.46
N VAL A 255 8.09 -23.98 -25.68
CA VAL A 255 8.20 -24.26 -24.24
C VAL A 255 8.83 -25.63 -23.99
N VAL A 256 8.43 -26.65 -24.74
CA VAL A 256 9.00 -28.01 -24.65
C VAL A 256 10.50 -27.99 -24.98
N LEU A 257 10.90 -27.36 -26.08
CA LEU A 257 12.31 -27.24 -26.48
C LEU A 257 13.16 -26.48 -25.44
N ALA A 258 12.60 -25.41 -24.85
CA ALA A 258 13.29 -24.66 -23.81
C ALA A 258 13.48 -25.49 -22.52
N ASN A 259 12.52 -26.36 -22.20
CA ASN A 259 12.65 -27.32 -21.11
C ASN A 259 13.70 -28.40 -21.40
N ASP A 260 13.75 -28.93 -22.63
CA ASP A 260 14.75 -29.92 -23.03
C ASP A 260 16.19 -29.38 -22.89
N LEU A 261 16.41 -28.11 -23.25
CA LEU A 261 17.69 -27.44 -22.99
C LEU A 261 18.02 -27.39 -21.50
N ALA A 262 17.04 -27.09 -20.63
CA ALA A 262 17.24 -27.07 -19.18
C ALA A 262 17.47 -28.47 -18.57
N LEU A 263 16.98 -29.53 -19.21
CA LEU A 263 17.27 -30.91 -18.81
C LEU A 263 18.66 -31.36 -19.28
N ALA A 264 19.16 -30.81 -20.39
CA ALA A 264 20.41 -31.20 -21.03
C ALA A 264 21.64 -30.39 -20.59
N ASP A 265 21.47 -29.12 -20.19
CA ASP A 265 22.57 -28.20 -19.89
C ASP A 265 22.44 -27.56 -18.48
N PRO A 266 23.39 -27.79 -17.56
CA PRO A 266 23.41 -27.18 -16.23
C PRO A 266 23.39 -25.65 -16.23
N TYR A 267 23.99 -24.98 -17.22
CA TYR A 267 23.96 -23.52 -17.31
C TYR A 267 22.52 -23.01 -17.50
N ARG A 268 21.78 -23.66 -18.41
CA ARG A 268 20.36 -23.36 -18.59
C ARG A 268 19.53 -23.81 -17.38
N ALA A 269 19.80 -24.99 -16.84
CA ALA A 269 19.11 -25.53 -15.67
C ALA A 269 19.15 -24.58 -14.48
N ALA A 270 20.29 -23.93 -14.23
CA ALA A 270 20.43 -22.97 -13.14
C ALA A 270 19.46 -21.79 -13.29
N THR A 271 19.41 -21.22 -14.50
CA THR A 271 18.49 -20.11 -14.82
C THR A 271 17.03 -20.54 -14.81
N HIS A 272 16.75 -21.76 -15.27
CA HIS A 272 15.42 -22.36 -15.28
C HIS A 272 14.88 -22.56 -13.86
N ASN A 273 15.70 -23.08 -12.96
CA ASN A 273 15.33 -23.29 -11.56
C ASN A 273 15.27 -21.96 -10.80
N LYS A 274 16.17 -20.99 -11.04
CA LYS A 274 16.02 -19.62 -10.52
C LYS A 274 14.64 -19.04 -10.86
N GLY A 275 14.17 -19.26 -12.10
CA GLY A 275 12.84 -18.86 -12.52
C GLY A 275 11.71 -19.50 -11.70
N ILE A 276 11.83 -20.76 -11.28
CA ILE A 276 10.89 -21.42 -10.36
C ILE A 276 10.92 -20.70 -9.00
N MET A 277 12.13 -20.48 -8.48
CA MET A 277 12.36 -19.97 -7.13
C MET A 277 11.93 -18.51 -6.96
N ASN A 278 11.96 -17.70 -8.03
CA ASN A 278 11.34 -16.37 -8.07
C ASN A 278 9.89 -16.33 -7.53
N GLY A 279 9.09 -17.38 -7.82
CA GLY A 279 7.73 -17.48 -7.31
C GLY A 279 7.66 -18.12 -5.93
N VAL A 280 8.42 -19.20 -5.73
CA VAL A 280 8.44 -19.98 -4.47
C VAL A 280 8.92 -19.12 -3.31
N ASP A 281 10.05 -18.45 -3.47
CA ASP A 281 10.66 -17.63 -2.41
C ASP A 281 9.79 -16.43 -2.06
N ALA A 282 9.19 -15.81 -3.07
CA ALA A 282 8.27 -14.70 -2.85
C ALA A 282 7.07 -15.10 -1.97
N LEU A 283 6.54 -16.31 -2.15
CA LEU A 283 5.49 -16.87 -1.30
C LEU A 283 6.05 -17.34 0.06
N ALA A 284 7.25 -17.89 0.11
CA ALA A 284 7.91 -18.29 1.35
C ALA A 284 8.13 -17.08 2.27
N ILE A 285 8.64 -15.96 1.74
CA ILE A 285 8.81 -14.70 2.48
C ILE A 285 7.45 -14.17 2.95
N ALA A 286 6.44 -14.13 2.07
CA ALA A 286 5.10 -13.66 2.41
C ALA A 286 4.48 -14.46 3.59
N THR A 287 4.74 -15.77 3.63
CA THR A 287 4.27 -16.67 4.67
C THR A 287 5.27 -16.89 5.80
N GLY A 288 6.34 -16.11 5.88
CA GLY A 288 7.33 -16.14 6.97
C GLY A 288 8.17 -17.43 7.05
N ASN A 289 8.22 -18.20 5.98
CA ASN A 289 9.00 -19.43 5.87
C ASN A 289 10.48 -19.16 5.54
N ASP A 290 11.36 -20.07 5.95
CA ASP A 290 12.79 -19.99 5.63
C ASP A 290 13.03 -20.38 4.16
N TRP A 291 13.16 -19.37 3.30
CA TRP A 291 13.42 -19.60 1.88
C TRP A 291 14.78 -20.24 1.60
N ARG A 292 15.78 -20.10 2.50
CA ARG A 292 17.12 -20.69 2.30
C ARG A 292 17.05 -22.20 2.43
N ALA A 293 16.25 -22.71 3.38
CA ALA A 293 16.03 -24.14 3.54
C ALA A 293 15.34 -24.74 2.30
N ILE A 294 14.35 -24.03 1.76
CA ILE A 294 13.62 -24.42 0.54
C ILE A 294 14.57 -24.43 -0.67
N GLU A 295 15.32 -23.36 -0.88
CA GLU A 295 16.31 -23.21 -1.96
C GLU A 295 17.37 -24.33 -1.93
N ALA A 296 17.96 -24.57 -0.75
CA ALA A 296 18.96 -25.61 -0.58
C ALA A 296 18.40 -27.00 -0.94
N ALA A 297 17.17 -27.30 -0.51
CA ALA A 297 16.51 -28.57 -0.82
C ALA A 297 16.23 -28.72 -2.32
N ALA A 298 15.64 -27.69 -2.94
CA ALA A 298 15.28 -27.69 -4.36
C ALA A 298 16.52 -27.86 -5.25
N HIS A 299 17.57 -27.08 -5.00
CA HIS A 299 18.80 -27.12 -5.78
C HIS A 299 19.61 -28.41 -5.57
N ALA A 300 19.65 -28.96 -4.34
CA ALA A 300 20.28 -30.26 -4.11
C ALA A 300 19.52 -31.38 -4.83
N TYR A 301 18.18 -31.36 -4.77
CA TYR A 301 17.34 -32.36 -5.45
C TYR A 301 17.40 -32.27 -6.98
N ALA A 302 17.66 -31.08 -7.53
CA ALA A 302 17.93 -30.89 -8.95
C ALA A 302 19.21 -31.62 -9.43
N ALA A 303 20.12 -31.97 -8.53
CA ALA A 303 21.36 -32.69 -8.80
C ALA A 303 21.39 -34.15 -8.30
N ARG A 304 20.28 -34.68 -7.77
CA ARG A 304 20.20 -36.01 -7.13
C ARG A 304 20.69 -37.18 -8.00
N ASP A 305 20.59 -37.05 -9.32
CA ASP A 305 20.98 -38.08 -10.30
C ASP A 305 22.44 -37.89 -10.79
N GLY A 306 23.27 -37.14 -10.05
CA GLY A 306 24.67 -36.87 -10.36
C GLY A 306 24.93 -35.72 -11.35
N ARG A 307 23.88 -35.11 -11.91
CA ARG A 307 23.98 -33.91 -12.75
C ARG A 307 22.83 -32.96 -12.42
N TYR A 308 23.16 -31.68 -12.29
CA TYR A 308 22.18 -30.61 -12.05
C TYR A 308 21.28 -30.37 -13.29
N ARG A 309 19.96 -30.46 -13.12
CA ARG A 309 18.94 -30.37 -14.19
C ARG A 309 17.75 -29.49 -13.80
N GLY A 310 16.92 -29.12 -14.78
CA GLY A 310 15.63 -28.48 -14.52
C GLY A 310 14.70 -29.33 -13.63
N LEU A 311 13.98 -28.69 -12.70
CA LEU A 311 13.04 -29.35 -11.78
C LEU A 311 11.66 -29.65 -12.39
N THR A 312 11.37 -29.12 -13.57
CA THR A 312 10.10 -29.32 -14.28
C THR A 312 10.25 -30.22 -15.49
N ARG A 313 9.12 -30.75 -15.96
CA ARG A 313 8.98 -31.36 -17.27
C ARG A 313 7.86 -30.66 -18.03
N TRP A 314 8.10 -30.35 -19.30
CA TRP A 314 7.09 -29.83 -20.21
C TRP A 314 7.03 -30.73 -21.44
N TYR A 315 5.83 -31.10 -21.87
CA TYR A 315 5.64 -32.04 -22.98
C TYR A 315 4.32 -31.81 -23.70
N CYS A 316 4.24 -32.30 -24.95
CA CYS A 316 3.01 -32.35 -25.71
C CYS A 316 2.21 -33.60 -25.31
N THR A 317 0.94 -33.42 -24.96
CA THR A 317 0.01 -34.52 -24.67
C THR A 317 -0.44 -35.22 -25.97
N PRO A 318 -0.99 -36.45 -25.89
CA PRO A 318 -1.55 -37.13 -27.08
C PRO A 318 -2.62 -36.33 -27.83
N ASP A 319 -3.37 -35.47 -27.11
CA ASP A 319 -4.42 -34.62 -27.68
C ASP A 319 -3.88 -33.31 -28.28
N GLY A 320 -2.56 -33.09 -28.24
CA GLY A 320 -1.90 -31.89 -28.80
C GLY A 320 -1.71 -30.72 -27.83
N ASP A 321 -2.21 -30.82 -26.59
CA ASP A 321 -2.09 -29.77 -25.57
C ASP A 321 -0.70 -29.75 -24.92
N LEU A 322 -0.35 -28.63 -24.27
CA LEU A 322 0.85 -28.52 -23.44
C LEU A 322 0.56 -29.01 -22.01
N ALA A 323 1.37 -29.95 -21.51
CA ALA A 323 1.37 -30.36 -20.12
C ALA A 323 2.68 -30.00 -19.42
N GLY A 324 2.57 -29.62 -18.15
CA GLY A 324 3.69 -29.29 -17.28
C GLY A 324 3.61 -30.02 -15.95
N GLU A 325 4.76 -30.45 -15.43
CA GLU A 325 4.89 -31.11 -14.13
C GLU A 325 6.10 -30.57 -13.38
N ILE A 326 6.02 -30.51 -12.05
CA ILE A 326 7.15 -30.22 -11.15
C ILE A 326 7.24 -31.29 -10.06
N LYS A 327 8.48 -31.66 -9.71
CA LYS A 327 8.80 -32.41 -8.49
C LYS A 327 9.83 -31.64 -7.69
N ILE A 328 9.43 -31.15 -6.52
CA ILE A 328 10.28 -30.29 -5.70
C ILE A 328 10.14 -30.66 -4.22
N PRO A 329 11.25 -30.86 -3.48
CA PRO A 329 11.20 -30.98 -2.04
C PRO A 329 10.72 -29.67 -1.43
N MET A 330 9.75 -29.75 -0.55
CA MET A 330 9.15 -28.59 0.05
C MET A 330 8.73 -28.94 1.48
N LYS A 331 9.52 -28.49 2.45
CA LYS A 331 9.13 -28.52 3.85
C LYS A 331 8.99 -27.11 4.38
N VAL A 332 7.76 -26.79 4.79
CA VAL A 332 7.37 -25.48 5.32
C VAL A 332 6.64 -25.63 6.64
N GLY A 333 6.39 -24.51 7.30
CA GLY A 333 5.57 -24.44 8.50
C GLY A 333 4.43 -23.43 8.36
N THR A 334 3.35 -23.68 9.09
CA THR A 334 2.24 -22.74 9.32
C THR A 334 2.13 -22.38 10.80
N VAL A 335 2.92 -23.03 11.67
CA VAL A 335 3.05 -22.71 13.10
C VAL A 335 4.52 -22.56 13.51
N GLY A 336 4.79 -21.62 14.41
CA GLY A 336 6.15 -21.34 14.90
C GLY A 336 6.32 -19.91 15.42
N GLY A 337 7.26 -19.71 16.34
CA GLY A 337 7.42 -18.43 17.05
C GLY A 337 7.68 -17.22 16.14
N SER A 338 8.45 -17.38 15.05
CA SER A 338 8.70 -16.32 14.07
C SER A 338 7.55 -16.07 13.08
N LEU A 339 6.68 -17.06 12.87
CA LEU A 339 5.53 -16.97 11.97
C LEU A 339 4.39 -16.15 12.59
N GLU A 340 4.21 -16.26 13.92
CA GLU A 340 3.13 -15.59 14.65
C GLU A 340 3.44 -14.12 15.00
N THR A 341 4.70 -13.71 15.00
CA THR A 341 5.12 -12.35 15.43
C THR A 341 4.97 -11.28 14.35
N ASN A 342 4.94 -11.66 13.07
CA ASN A 342 4.81 -10.72 11.96
C ASN A 342 3.33 -10.63 11.47
N PRO A 343 2.65 -9.47 11.63
CA PRO A 343 1.26 -9.32 11.21
C PRO A 343 1.00 -9.61 9.73
N MET A 344 1.96 -9.32 8.85
CA MET A 344 1.84 -9.59 7.41
C MET A 344 1.78 -11.08 7.08
N VAL A 345 2.46 -11.93 7.86
CA VAL A 345 2.42 -13.39 7.69
C VAL A 345 1.01 -13.90 7.92
N ARG A 346 0.35 -13.40 8.98
CA ARG A 346 -1.03 -13.75 9.31
C ARG A 346 -2.02 -13.36 8.19
N ILE A 347 -1.89 -12.14 7.67
CA ILE A 347 -2.70 -11.68 6.52
C ILE A 347 -2.47 -12.57 5.30
N SER A 348 -1.23 -12.99 5.06
CA SER A 348 -0.88 -13.90 3.97
C SER A 348 -1.52 -15.27 4.12
N HIS A 349 -1.56 -15.84 5.33
CA HIS A 349 -2.30 -17.08 5.60
C HIS A 349 -3.80 -16.91 5.36
N HIS A 350 -4.40 -15.80 5.79
CA HIS A 350 -5.82 -15.53 5.52
C HIS A 350 -6.13 -15.44 4.01
N LEU A 351 -5.30 -14.73 3.24
CA LEU A 351 -5.40 -14.65 1.78
C LEU A 351 -5.36 -16.02 1.09
N LEU A 352 -4.58 -16.95 1.64
CA LEU A 352 -4.46 -18.33 1.16
C LEU A 352 -5.59 -19.25 1.65
N GLY A 353 -6.50 -18.78 2.51
CA GLY A 353 -7.55 -19.61 3.12
C GLY A 353 -7.07 -20.44 4.32
N SER A 354 -6.00 -20.02 4.99
CA SER A 354 -5.38 -20.66 6.16
C SER A 354 -5.05 -22.15 5.96
N PRO A 355 -4.20 -22.49 4.97
CA PRO A 355 -3.85 -23.88 4.67
C PRO A 355 -3.02 -24.52 5.80
N SER A 356 -3.08 -25.85 5.90
CA SER A 356 -2.09 -26.66 6.63
C SER A 356 -0.71 -26.59 5.95
N ALA A 357 0.37 -26.98 6.63
CA ALA A 357 1.71 -26.90 6.05
C ALA A 357 1.89 -27.76 4.78
N PRO A 358 1.34 -29.00 4.70
CA PRO A 358 1.33 -29.75 3.44
C PRO A 358 0.55 -29.05 2.31
N GLU A 359 -0.60 -28.45 2.61
CA GLU A 359 -1.36 -27.70 1.60
C GLU A 359 -0.58 -26.47 1.11
N LEU A 360 0.06 -25.73 2.03
CA LEU A 360 0.93 -24.59 1.68
C LEU A 360 2.11 -25.04 0.79
N ALA A 361 2.75 -26.17 1.11
CA ALA A 361 3.80 -26.74 0.28
C ALA A 361 3.30 -27.05 -1.14
N GLY A 362 2.10 -27.65 -1.26
CA GLY A 362 1.44 -27.89 -2.54
C GLY A 362 1.21 -26.60 -3.34
N ILE A 363 0.75 -25.53 -2.68
CA ILE A 363 0.56 -24.21 -3.30
C ILE A 363 1.91 -23.63 -3.77
N MET A 364 2.98 -23.73 -2.98
CA MET A 364 4.31 -23.28 -3.38
C MET A 364 4.83 -24.03 -4.61
N GLY A 365 4.64 -25.35 -4.69
CA GLY A 365 5.00 -26.12 -5.89
C GLY A 365 4.22 -25.66 -7.14
N VAL A 366 2.93 -25.36 -6.99
CA VAL A 366 2.10 -24.80 -8.07
C VAL A 366 2.61 -23.42 -8.51
N VAL A 367 2.94 -22.54 -7.56
CA VAL A 367 3.50 -21.22 -7.85
C VAL A 367 4.81 -21.35 -8.61
N GLY A 368 5.70 -22.26 -8.19
CA GLY A 368 6.94 -22.56 -8.90
C GLY A 368 6.72 -23.03 -10.35
N LEU A 369 5.77 -23.95 -10.57
CA LEU A 369 5.40 -24.44 -11.90
C LEU A 369 4.80 -23.33 -12.79
N ALA A 370 3.90 -22.52 -12.22
CA ALA A 370 3.28 -21.39 -12.92
C ALA A 370 4.32 -20.32 -13.32
N GLN A 371 5.27 -20.02 -12.43
CA GLN A 371 6.32 -19.06 -12.71
C GLN A 371 7.29 -19.57 -13.78
N ASN A 372 7.62 -20.87 -13.75
CA ASN A 372 8.41 -21.48 -14.79
C ASN A 372 7.74 -21.39 -16.16
N PHE A 373 6.45 -21.71 -16.24
CA PHE A 373 5.67 -21.54 -17.47
C PHE A 373 5.71 -20.10 -17.99
N ALA A 374 5.49 -19.11 -17.11
CA ALA A 374 5.52 -17.70 -17.49
C ALA A 374 6.87 -17.31 -18.10
N ALA A 375 7.98 -17.77 -17.50
CA ALA A 375 9.32 -17.52 -17.99
C ALA A 375 9.59 -18.21 -19.34
N LEU A 376 9.28 -19.50 -19.47
CA LEU A 376 9.49 -20.26 -20.70
C LEU A 376 8.65 -19.69 -21.85
N ARG A 377 7.36 -19.43 -21.63
CA ARG A 377 6.48 -18.83 -22.64
C ARG A 377 6.99 -17.49 -23.13
N SER A 378 7.54 -16.66 -22.23
CA SER A 378 8.11 -15.37 -22.62
C SER A 378 9.39 -15.54 -23.45
N LEU A 379 10.23 -16.53 -23.15
CA LEU A 379 11.45 -16.82 -23.90
C LEU A 379 11.16 -17.42 -25.29
N SER A 380 10.13 -18.25 -25.39
CA SER A 380 9.76 -18.95 -26.63
C SER A 380 8.94 -18.09 -27.61
N THR A 381 8.55 -16.87 -27.22
CA THR A 381 7.78 -15.95 -28.08
C THR A 381 8.59 -14.70 -28.42
N ARG A 382 8.40 -13.60 -27.70
CA ARG A 382 9.00 -12.29 -28.00
C ARG A 382 10.25 -11.97 -27.17
N GLY A 383 10.75 -12.93 -26.39
CA GLY A 383 11.82 -12.71 -25.41
C GLY A 383 11.35 -11.93 -24.16
N ILE A 384 12.03 -12.11 -23.04
CA ILE A 384 11.69 -11.48 -21.74
C ILE A 384 11.78 -9.95 -21.80
N GLN A 385 12.66 -9.41 -22.66
CA GLN A 385 12.99 -7.99 -22.69
C GLN A 385 11.76 -7.11 -22.94
N ALA A 386 10.89 -7.42 -23.92
CA ALA A 386 9.79 -6.53 -24.30
C ALA A 386 8.77 -6.26 -23.17
N ASN A 387 8.42 -7.26 -22.35
CA ASN A 387 7.52 -7.08 -21.20
C ASN A 387 8.25 -6.50 -19.98
N HIS A 388 9.53 -6.83 -19.80
CA HIS A 388 10.35 -6.33 -18.71
C HIS A 388 10.72 -4.86 -18.90
N MET A 389 10.78 -4.35 -20.15
CA MET A 389 11.13 -2.96 -20.45
C MET A 389 10.18 -1.97 -19.77
N LYS A 390 8.86 -2.20 -19.77
CA LYS A 390 7.92 -1.25 -19.16
C LYS A 390 8.07 -1.17 -17.64
N LEU A 391 8.28 -2.29 -16.98
CA LEU A 391 8.46 -2.31 -15.53
C LEU A 391 9.88 -1.89 -15.11
N HIS A 392 10.90 -2.23 -15.88
CA HIS A 392 12.25 -1.71 -15.71
C HIS A 392 12.28 -0.18 -15.89
N ALA A 393 11.54 0.35 -16.87
CA ALA A 393 11.34 1.78 -17.03
C ALA A 393 10.68 2.43 -15.81
N ARG A 394 9.69 1.77 -15.17
CA ARG A 394 9.11 2.24 -13.90
C ARG A 394 10.12 2.28 -12.76
N SER A 395 10.93 1.23 -12.60
CA SER A 395 11.99 1.22 -11.58
C SER A 395 13.01 2.32 -11.83
N VAL A 396 13.47 2.48 -13.07
CA VAL A 396 14.43 3.54 -13.45
C VAL A 396 13.84 4.93 -13.26
N ALA A 397 12.56 5.14 -13.60
CA ALA A 397 11.86 6.40 -13.34
C ALA A 397 11.74 6.69 -11.83
N SER A 398 11.47 5.68 -11.01
CA SER A 398 11.43 5.82 -9.55
C SER A 398 12.79 6.18 -8.97
N THR A 399 13.86 5.52 -9.42
CA THR A 399 15.24 5.82 -8.99
C THR A 399 15.68 7.21 -9.41
N ALA A 400 15.23 7.67 -10.58
CA ALA A 400 15.47 9.02 -11.08
C ALA A 400 14.64 10.11 -10.35
N GLY A 401 13.84 9.75 -9.35
CA GLY A 401 13.01 10.70 -8.61
C GLY A 401 11.95 11.38 -9.47
N VAL A 402 11.45 10.71 -10.51
CA VAL A 402 10.41 11.26 -11.39
C VAL A 402 9.15 11.59 -10.57
N PRO A 403 8.65 12.84 -10.58
CA PRO A 403 7.43 13.21 -9.87
C PRO A 403 6.22 12.37 -10.31
N ASP A 404 5.33 12.02 -9.38
CA ASP A 404 4.17 11.13 -9.63
C ASP A 404 3.32 11.54 -10.84
N HIS A 405 3.11 12.85 -11.04
CA HIS A 405 2.32 13.40 -12.15
C HIS A 405 2.98 13.24 -13.54
N LEU A 406 4.29 13.00 -13.61
CA LEU A 406 5.04 12.73 -14.84
C LEU A 406 5.40 11.25 -15.00
N PHE A 407 5.26 10.46 -13.93
CA PHE A 407 5.79 9.11 -13.81
C PHE A 407 5.41 8.22 -15.00
N ASP A 408 4.12 8.07 -15.30
CA ASP A 408 3.66 7.20 -16.39
C ASP A 408 4.09 7.71 -17.78
N LYS A 409 4.14 9.03 -17.99
CA LYS A 409 4.59 9.64 -19.26
C LYS A 409 6.08 9.40 -19.50
N VAL A 410 6.91 9.58 -18.47
CA VAL A 410 8.34 9.33 -18.53
C VAL A 410 8.60 7.83 -18.74
N VAL A 411 7.84 6.97 -18.06
CA VAL A 411 7.92 5.51 -18.26
C VAL A 411 7.59 5.13 -19.70
N ASP A 412 6.49 5.63 -20.26
CA ASP A 412 6.11 5.32 -21.64
C ASP A 412 7.14 5.87 -22.65
N ALA A 413 7.71 7.06 -22.40
CA ALA A 413 8.77 7.62 -23.22
C ALA A 413 10.10 6.84 -23.11
N LEU A 414 10.47 6.38 -21.92
CA LEU A 414 11.62 5.50 -21.71
C LEU A 414 11.48 4.22 -22.52
N VAL A 415 10.31 3.58 -22.45
CA VAL A 415 10.00 2.37 -23.25
C VAL A 415 10.06 2.68 -24.74
N GLY A 416 9.42 3.77 -25.18
CA GLY A 416 9.38 4.18 -26.59
C GLY A 416 10.76 4.53 -27.16
N SER A 417 11.66 5.06 -26.34
CA SER A 417 13.04 5.40 -26.74
C SER A 417 13.99 4.22 -26.81
N GLY A 418 13.67 3.10 -26.15
CA GLY A 418 14.56 1.94 -26.01
C GLY A 418 15.75 2.14 -25.05
N GLU A 419 15.97 3.37 -24.54
CA GLU A 419 17.08 3.72 -23.62
C GLU A 419 16.59 3.86 -22.18
N ILE A 420 16.52 2.74 -21.45
CA ILE A 420 16.06 2.74 -20.06
C ILE A 420 17.25 2.97 -19.11
N LYS A 421 17.62 4.24 -18.91
CA LYS A 421 18.70 4.67 -18.00
C LYS A 421 18.25 5.85 -17.14
N VAL A 422 18.80 5.96 -15.92
CA VAL A 422 18.44 7.02 -14.95
C VAL A 422 18.65 8.40 -15.56
N TRP A 423 19.82 8.66 -16.17
CA TRP A 423 20.11 9.92 -16.85
C TRP A 423 19.13 10.22 -18.00
N LYS A 424 18.61 9.19 -18.68
CA LYS A 424 17.62 9.35 -19.74
C LYS A 424 16.25 9.67 -19.16
N ALA A 425 15.90 9.07 -18.02
CA ALA A 425 14.69 9.40 -17.29
C ALA A 425 14.74 10.86 -16.79
N GLU A 426 15.88 11.31 -16.26
CA GLU A 426 16.11 12.72 -15.88
C GLU A 426 16.05 13.66 -17.09
N ALA A 427 16.69 13.29 -18.20
CA ALA A 427 16.62 14.04 -19.45
C ALA A 427 15.20 14.10 -20.02
N LEU A 428 14.44 13.01 -19.92
CA LEU A 428 13.03 12.95 -20.29
C LEU A 428 12.17 13.74 -19.31
N VAL A 429 12.51 13.82 -18.02
CA VAL A 429 11.85 14.75 -17.09
C VAL A 429 12.11 16.19 -17.50
N ALA A 430 13.32 16.54 -17.93
CA ALA A 430 13.63 17.88 -18.44
C ALA A 430 12.99 18.16 -19.81
N GLU A 431 12.92 17.17 -20.71
CA GLU A 431 12.37 17.32 -22.06
C GLU A 431 10.83 17.24 -22.07
N ILE A 432 10.24 16.30 -21.34
CA ILE A 432 8.81 16.22 -21.09
C ILE A 432 8.41 17.34 -20.14
N GLY A 433 9.25 17.76 -19.20
CA GLY A 433 9.06 18.94 -18.38
C GLY A 433 9.07 20.21 -19.22
N ALA A 434 10.03 20.41 -20.12
CA ALA A 434 10.13 21.57 -21.01
C ALA A 434 9.10 21.54 -22.16
N LYS A 435 8.73 20.36 -22.68
CA LYS A 435 7.59 20.22 -23.61
C LYS A 435 6.27 20.27 -22.88
N SER A 436 6.20 19.86 -21.61
CA SER A 436 5.03 20.09 -20.77
C SER A 436 4.96 21.57 -20.47
N GLU A 437 6.03 22.29 -20.17
CA GLU A 437 6.05 23.75 -19.97
C GLU A 437 5.78 24.51 -21.26
N ALA A 438 6.31 24.07 -22.42
CA ALA A 438 6.07 24.70 -23.72
C ALA A 438 4.72 24.33 -24.34
N LYS A 439 4.16 23.15 -24.02
CA LYS A 439 2.80 22.74 -24.41
C LYS A 439 1.75 23.16 -23.38
N LEU A 440 2.10 23.34 -22.10
CA LEU A 440 1.31 24.02 -21.05
C LEU A 440 1.28 25.53 -21.31
N ALA A 441 2.35 26.10 -21.88
CA ALA A 441 2.35 27.47 -22.36
C ALA A 441 1.54 27.66 -23.65
N ALA A 442 1.21 26.58 -24.38
CA ALA A 442 0.43 26.62 -25.61
C ALA A 442 -1.01 26.03 -25.50
N GLU A 443 -1.34 25.28 -24.45
CA GLU A 443 -2.67 24.69 -24.21
C GLU A 443 -3.13 24.85 -22.74
N SER A 444 -3.74 26.01 -22.49
CA SER A 444 -4.58 26.45 -21.35
C SER A 444 -3.96 26.51 -19.94
N SER A 445 -3.86 27.75 -19.42
CA SER A 445 -3.54 28.14 -18.05
C SER A 445 -4.55 27.58 -17.04
N ARG A 446 -4.10 26.69 -16.16
CA ARG A 446 -4.83 26.41 -14.92
C ARG A 446 -4.58 27.55 -13.95
N VAL A 447 -5.64 28.05 -13.32
CA VAL A 447 -5.56 29.10 -12.32
C VAL A 447 -5.92 28.53 -10.96
N SER A 448 -5.11 28.85 -9.94
CA SER A 448 -5.30 28.38 -8.57
C SER A 448 -6.03 29.41 -7.71
N ALA A 449 -6.75 28.90 -6.71
CA ALA A 449 -7.31 29.67 -5.62
C ALA A 449 -6.86 29.10 -4.27
N TYR A 450 -6.72 30.00 -3.30
CA TYR A 450 -6.31 29.66 -1.94
C TYR A 450 -7.51 29.21 -1.12
N GLY A 451 -7.32 28.21 -0.27
CA GLY A 451 -8.22 27.94 0.83
C GLY A 451 -7.99 28.95 1.95
N LYS A 452 -8.63 28.74 3.10
CA LYS A 452 -8.44 29.61 4.26
C LYS A 452 -8.35 28.84 5.55
N VAL A 453 -7.60 29.40 6.48
CA VAL A 453 -7.65 29.06 7.90
C VAL A 453 -7.94 30.35 8.65
N ILE A 454 -8.96 30.34 9.51
CA ILE A 454 -9.16 31.45 10.45
C ILE A 454 -8.34 31.10 11.68
N LEU A 455 -7.45 32.01 12.07
CA LEU A 455 -6.63 31.84 13.27
C LEU A 455 -7.43 32.31 14.48
N LEU A 456 -8.06 33.49 14.39
CA LEU A 456 -8.89 34.10 15.44
C LEU A 456 -10.07 34.87 14.80
N GLY A 457 -11.18 35.00 15.52
CA GLY A 457 -12.35 35.75 15.06
C GLY A 457 -13.45 34.91 14.41
N GLU A 458 -13.37 33.57 14.50
CA GLU A 458 -14.45 32.71 14.04
C GLU A 458 -15.78 33.06 14.68
N HIS A 459 -16.85 33.01 13.89
CA HIS A 459 -18.22 33.33 14.28
C HIS A 459 -18.47 34.78 14.69
N ALA A 460 -17.59 35.41 15.47
CA ALA A 460 -17.70 36.79 15.91
C ALA A 460 -17.71 37.79 14.73
N VAL A 461 -17.02 37.45 13.63
CA VAL A 461 -17.02 38.25 12.39
C VAL A 461 -18.41 38.47 11.78
N VAL A 462 -19.34 37.52 11.97
CA VAL A 462 -20.73 37.67 11.52
C VAL A 462 -21.46 38.76 12.32
N TYR A 463 -21.00 39.02 13.55
CA TYR A 463 -21.52 40.01 14.49
C TYR A 463 -20.67 41.30 14.53
N GLY A 464 -19.88 41.57 13.48
CA GLY A 464 -19.15 42.84 13.31
C GLY A 464 -17.78 42.92 13.99
N GLN A 465 -17.30 41.83 14.58
CA GLN A 465 -15.96 41.75 15.18
C GLN A 465 -14.89 41.44 14.10
N PRO A 466 -13.61 41.72 14.35
CA PRO A 466 -12.55 41.36 13.42
C PRO A 466 -12.30 39.84 13.36
N ALA A 467 -11.73 39.40 12.24
CA ALA A 467 -11.15 38.07 12.06
C ALA A 467 -9.74 38.16 11.49
N PHE A 468 -8.84 37.34 12.01
CA PHE A 468 -7.50 37.13 11.50
C PHE A 468 -7.45 35.81 10.74
N ALA A 469 -7.26 35.88 9.43
CA ALA A 469 -7.27 34.72 8.56
C ALA A 469 -6.02 34.65 7.68
N VAL A 470 -5.59 33.43 7.38
CA VAL A 470 -4.41 33.14 6.56
C VAL A 470 -4.79 32.23 5.38
N PRO A 471 -4.11 32.38 4.23
CA PRO A 471 -4.38 31.58 3.05
C PRO A 471 -3.85 30.16 3.24
N LEU A 472 -4.58 29.17 2.74
CA LEU A 472 -4.08 27.81 2.59
C LEU A 472 -3.71 27.59 1.12
N PRO A 473 -2.42 27.35 0.78
CA PRO A 473 -2.00 27.22 -0.61
C PRO A 473 -2.60 25.98 -1.30
N ILE A 474 -2.91 26.13 -2.59
CA ILE A 474 -3.36 25.07 -3.51
C ILE A 474 -4.59 24.32 -2.98
N ALA A 475 -5.66 25.05 -2.65
CA ALA A 475 -6.91 24.40 -2.27
C ALA A 475 -7.68 23.88 -3.49
N ILE A 476 -7.77 24.70 -4.55
CA ILE A 476 -8.55 24.38 -5.76
C ILE A 476 -7.87 24.98 -7.00
N GLU A 477 -7.81 24.19 -8.07
CA GLU A 477 -7.42 24.66 -9.40
C GLU A 477 -8.63 24.65 -10.35
N ALA A 478 -8.62 25.55 -11.33
CA ALA A 478 -9.65 25.60 -12.37
C ALA A 478 -9.04 25.82 -13.75
N GLU A 479 -9.67 25.23 -14.77
CA GLU A 479 -9.48 25.58 -16.17
C GLU A 479 -10.84 25.87 -16.81
N ALA A 480 -10.89 26.84 -17.72
CA ALA A 480 -12.07 27.09 -18.53
C ALA A 480 -11.69 27.09 -20.01
N ARG A 481 -12.61 26.59 -20.84
CA ARG A 481 -12.44 26.52 -22.29
C ARG A 481 -13.67 27.06 -22.97
N ARG A 482 -13.46 27.99 -23.91
CA ARG A 482 -14.49 28.47 -24.82
C ARG A 482 -14.89 27.38 -25.81
N GLY A 483 -16.16 27.37 -26.21
CA GLY A 483 -16.70 26.46 -27.21
C GLY A 483 -17.70 25.45 -26.67
N GLY A 484 -18.53 24.94 -27.58
CA GLY A 484 -19.70 24.12 -27.27
C GLY A 484 -21.02 24.86 -27.51
N GLN A 485 -22.14 24.14 -27.48
CA GLN A 485 -23.48 24.74 -27.61
C GLN A 485 -24.07 25.17 -26.26
N VAL A 486 -23.53 24.66 -25.15
CA VAL A 486 -24.05 24.84 -23.79
C VAL A 486 -22.87 24.98 -22.82
N SER A 487 -23.06 25.75 -21.75
CA SER A 487 -22.04 25.89 -20.71
C SER A 487 -22.06 24.67 -19.79
N ARG A 488 -20.89 24.15 -19.42
CA ARG A 488 -20.75 22.96 -18.56
C ARG A 488 -19.81 23.21 -17.39
N LEU A 489 -20.12 22.59 -16.26
CA LEU A 489 -19.27 22.53 -15.07
C LEU A 489 -18.90 21.07 -14.80
N ILE A 490 -17.60 20.79 -14.76
CA ILE A 490 -17.03 19.47 -14.44
C ILE A 490 -16.19 19.58 -13.17
N ILE A 491 -16.41 18.70 -12.19
CA ILE A 491 -15.57 18.59 -10.99
C ILE A 491 -14.87 17.24 -11.04
N ALA A 492 -13.56 17.25 -11.29
CA ALA A 492 -12.78 16.09 -11.74
C ALA A 492 -12.79 14.91 -10.76
N ASP A 493 -12.85 15.18 -9.45
CA ASP A 493 -12.78 14.15 -8.40
C ASP A 493 -14.14 13.75 -7.82
N TRP A 494 -15.23 14.46 -8.17
CA TRP A 494 -16.57 14.24 -7.61
C TRP A 494 -17.56 13.64 -8.62
N ASN A 495 -17.07 13.24 -9.81
CA ASN A 495 -17.87 12.71 -10.92
C ASN A 495 -19.10 13.58 -11.25
N HIS A 496 -18.93 14.89 -11.12
CA HIS A 496 -19.99 15.89 -11.31
C HIS A 496 -19.76 16.57 -12.66
N ASP A 497 -20.56 16.21 -13.67
CA ASP A 497 -20.59 16.86 -14.99
C ASP A 497 -22.03 17.35 -15.23
N VAL A 498 -22.21 18.67 -15.14
CA VAL A 498 -23.54 19.29 -15.18
C VAL A 498 -23.58 20.39 -16.22
N GLU A 499 -24.61 20.34 -17.05
CA GLU A 499 -24.97 21.44 -17.93
C GLU A 499 -25.50 22.62 -17.09
N LEU A 500 -24.87 23.79 -17.25
CA LEU A 500 -25.23 25.00 -16.53
C LEU A 500 -26.44 25.67 -17.19
N LYS A 501 -27.53 25.79 -16.42
CA LYS A 501 -28.78 26.48 -16.78
C LYS A 501 -29.20 27.37 -15.63
N THR A 502 -30.09 28.34 -15.91
CA THR A 502 -30.67 29.20 -14.86
C THR A 502 -31.44 28.38 -13.80
N SER A 503 -31.98 27.22 -14.18
CA SER A 503 -32.68 26.28 -13.30
C SER A 503 -31.76 25.33 -12.52
N THR A 504 -30.45 25.34 -12.77
CA THR A 504 -29.50 24.47 -12.04
C THR A 504 -29.47 24.87 -10.56
N PRO A 505 -29.67 23.94 -9.62
CA PRO A 505 -29.64 24.26 -8.19
C PRO A 505 -28.22 24.58 -7.70
N GLY A 506 -28.12 25.35 -6.61
CA GLY A 506 -26.86 25.59 -5.90
C GLY A 506 -25.80 26.37 -6.67
N PHE A 507 -24.53 26.03 -6.44
CA PHE A 507 -23.36 26.72 -6.99
C PHE A 507 -23.38 26.82 -8.52
N GLY A 508 -23.77 25.76 -9.23
CA GLY A 508 -23.83 25.77 -10.70
C GLY A 508 -24.79 26.82 -11.26
N GLY A 509 -25.99 26.95 -10.69
CA GLY A 509 -26.94 27.98 -11.13
C GLY A 509 -26.49 29.39 -10.79
N ALA A 510 -25.83 29.58 -9.64
CA ALA A 510 -25.26 30.87 -9.26
C ALA A 510 -24.12 31.27 -10.21
N LEU A 511 -23.21 30.33 -10.50
CA LEU A 511 -22.11 30.52 -11.45
C LEU A 511 -22.64 30.87 -12.85
N PHE A 512 -23.70 30.19 -13.29
CA PHE A 512 -24.31 30.48 -14.59
C PHE A 512 -24.89 31.89 -14.68
N ARG A 513 -25.55 32.40 -13.63
CA ARG A 513 -26.06 33.78 -13.61
C ARG A 513 -24.94 34.82 -13.71
N VAL A 514 -23.84 34.59 -13.00
CA VAL A 514 -22.65 35.44 -13.07
C VAL A 514 -22.03 35.37 -14.47
N MET A 515 -21.92 34.17 -15.07
CA MET A 515 -21.49 34.00 -16.45
C MET A 515 -22.35 34.76 -17.46
N GLN A 516 -23.68 34.76 -17.30
CA GLN A 516 -24.60 35.51 -18.17
C GLN A 516 -24.40 37.04 -18.10
N THR A 517 -23.79 37.53 -17.02
CA THR A 517 -23.48 38.95 -16.85
C THR A 517 -22.10 39.29 -17.42
N LEU A 518 -21.16 38.35 -17.34
CA LEU A 518 -19.75 38.52 -17.70
C LEU A 518 -19.41 38.18 -19.15
N ILE A 519 -20.09 37.20 -19.74
CA ILE A 519 -19.75 36.62 -21.04
C ILE A 519 -20.75 37.12 -22.12
N PRO A 520 -20.30 37.43 -23.35
CA PRO A 520 -21.19 37.83 -24.45
C PRO A 520 -22.31 36.83 -24.73
N GLN A 521 -23.50 37.33 -25.11
CA GLN A 521 -24.64 36.45 -25.43
C GLN A 521 -24.33 35.52 -26.60
N GLY A 522 -24.57 34.23 -26.42
CA GLY A 522 -24.33 33.18 -27.42
C GLY A 522 -23.00 32.44 -27.25
N ASP A 523 -22.08 32.95 -26.41
CA ASP A 523 -20.85 32.23 -26.06
C ASP A 523 -21.12 31.21 -24.95
N ALA A 524 -20.50 30.04 -25.09
CA ALA A 524 -20.57 28.95 -24.11
C ALA A 524 -19.19 28.33 -23.92
N GLY A 525 -19.02 27.61 -22.81
CA GLY A 525 -17.76 26.95 -22.52
C GLY A 525 -17.83 25.94 -21.38
N THR A 526 -16.75 25.19 -21.23
CA THR A 526 -16.60 24.18 -20.17
C THR A 526 -15.67 24.70 -19.10
N ILE A 527 -16.10 24.68 -17.84
CA ILE A 527 -15.31 24.99 -16.65
C ILE A 527 -15.02 23.67 -15.94
N ARG A 528 -13.75 23.40 -15.66
CA ARG A 528 -13.32 22.21 -14.92
C ARG A 528 -12.63 22.64 -13.63
N LEU A 529 -13.05 22.04 -12.51
CA LEU A 529 -12.50 22.28 -11.17
C LEU A 529 -11.76 21.03 -10.68
N PHE A 530 -10.62 21.25 -10.02
CA PHE A 530 -9.76 20.24 -9.41
C PHE A 530 -9.59 20.57 -7.91
N PRO A 531 -10.45 20.01 -7.03
CA PRO A 531 -10.38 20.28 -5.60
C PRO A 531 -9.32 19.41 -4.91
N HIS A 532 -8.34 20.05 -4.26
CA HIS A 532 -7.29 19.40 -3.46
C HIS A 532 -7.61 19.37 -1.96
N VAL A 533 -8.78 19.90 -1.57
CA VAL A 533 -9.29 19.89 -0.18
C VAL A 533 -10.62 19.13 -0.09
N PRO A 534 -10.84 18.30 0.95
CA PRO A 534 -12.11 17.59 1.11
C PRO A 534 -13.30 18.55 1.32
N PRO A 535 -14.50 18.21 0.79
CA PRO A 535 -15.68 19.06 0.95
C PRO A 535 -16.12 19.16 2.41
N GLY A 536 -16.66 20.32 2.80
CA GLY A 536 -17.34 20.49 4.09
C GLY A 536 -16.43 20.57 5.33
N MET A 537 -15.11 20.72 5.16
CA MET A 537 -14.14 20.75 6.27
C MET A 537 -13.92 22.13 6.90
N GLY A 538 -14.60 23.18 6.44
CA GLY A 538 -14.47 24.53 7.00
C GLY A 538 -13.21 25.30 6.57
N LEU A 539 -12.48 24.80 5.55
CA LEU A 539 -11.24 25.37 5.00
C LEU A 539 -11.45 26.31 3.80
N GLY A 540 -12.67 26.81 3.58
CA GLY A 540 -12.97 27.77 2.50
C GLY A 540 -13.11 27.16 1.10
N GLY A 541 -13.38 25.85 0.99
CA GLY A 541 -13.50 25.16 -0.30
C GLY A 541 -14.57 25.75 -1.25
N SER A 542 -15.72 26.21 -0.76
CA SER A 542 -16.75 26.81 -1.63
C SER A 542 -16.29 28.15 -2.23
N ALA A 543 -15.74 29.03 -1.39
CA ALA A 543 -15.21 30.31 -1.82
C ALA A 543 -14.01 30.14 -2.76
N ALA A 544 -13.12 29.19 -2.49
CA ALA A 544 -12.00 28.86 -3.37
C ALA A 544 -12.46 28.30 -4.73
N MET A 545 -13.54 27.51 -4.79
CA MET A 545 -14.14 27.08 -6.07
C MET A 545 -14.66 28.27 -6.86
N ALA A 546 -15.35 29.20 -6.19
CA ALA A 546 -15.88 30.41 -6.82
C ALA A 546 -14.75 31.25 -7.43
N VAL A 547 -13.70 31.54 -6.66
CA VAL A 547 -12.54 32.33 -7.12
C VAL A 547 -11.80 31.64 -8.27
N ALA A 548 -11.54 30.34 -8.16
CA ALA A 548 -10.84 29.60 -9.22
C ALA A 548 -11.66 29.60 -10.52
N ALA A 549 -12.97 29.33 -10.43
CA ALA A 549 -13.87 29.37 -11.58
C ALA A 549 -13.90 30.76 -12.24
N LEU A 550 -14.03 31.83 -11.45
CA LEU A 550 -14.07 33.20 -11.96
C LEU A 550 -12.77 33.62 -12.63
N ARG A 551 -11.63 33.22 -12.06
CA ARG A 551 -10.31 33.45 -12.68
C ARG A 551 -10.17 32.71 -14.00
N ALA A 552 -10.52 31.42 -14.02
CA ALA A 552 -10.48 30.62 -15.24
C ALA A 552 -11.40 31.19 -16.34
N ILE A 553 -12.60 31.66 -15.96
CA ILE A 553 -13.53 32.36 -16.88
C ILE A 553 -12.92 33.68 -17.37
N SER A 554 -12.37 34.49 -16.47
CA SER A 554 -11.72 35.76 -16.84
C SER A 554 -10.59 35.55 -17.85
N ASP A 555 -9.77 34.53 -17.64
CA ASP A 555 -8.66 34.17 -18.53
C ASP A 555 -9.17 33.65 -19.87
N ALA A 556 -10.12 32.71 -19.86
CA ALA A 556 -10.62 32.06 -21.08
C ALA A 556 -11.38 33.03 -22.00
N TRP A 557 -12.12 33.99 -21.44
CA TRP A 557 -12.86 35.01 -22.20
C TRP A 557 -12.15 36.38 -22.27
N HIS A 558 -10.92 36.49 -21.76
CA HIS A 558 -10.12 37.72 -21.74
C HIS A 558 -10.88 38.93 -21.16
N LEU A 559 -11.57 38.72 -20.04
CA LEU A 559 -12.45 39.74 -19.42
C LEU A 559 -11.69 40.80 -18.63
N GLY A 560 -10.42 40.55 -18.28
CA GLY A 560 -9.59 41.52 -17.55
C GLY A 560 -10.07 41.81 -16.12
N LEU A 561 -10.75 40.85 -15.47
CA LEU A 561 -11.23 41.03 -14.10
C LEU A 561 -10.06 41.15 -13.12
N ASN A 562 -10.01 42.24 -12.37
CA ASN A 562 -9.05 42.40 -11.28
C ASN A 562 -9.53 41.65 -10.01
N ASN A 563 -8.66 41.56 -8.99
CA ASN A 563 -8.99 40.86 -7.75
C ASN A 563 -10.22 41.45 -7.04
N ASP A 564 -10.48 42.76 -7.11
CA ASP A 564 -11.66 43.37 -6.49
C ASP A 564 -12.97 42.91 -7.17
N ALA A 565 -12.97 42.82 -8.50
CA ALA A 565 -14.09 42.29 -9.26
C ALA A 565 -14.29 40.80 -8.98
N ILE A 566 -13.22 40.00 -8.99
CA ILE A 566 -13.26 38.56 -8.65
C ILE A 566 -13.83 38.37 -7.23
N ASN A 567 -13.37 39.16 -6.26
CA ASN A 567 -13.83 39.08 -4.89
C ASN A 567 -15.33 39.41 -4.75
N THR A 568 -15.80 40.42 -5.51
CA THR A 568 -17.21 40.83 -5.53
C THR A 568 -18.10 39.72 -6.08
N TYR A 569 -17.76 39.15 -7.24
CA TYR A 569 -18.52 38.05 -7.82
C TYR A 569 -18.43 36.77 -6.97
N ALA A 570 -17.28 36.48 -6.36
CA ALA A 570 -17.14 35.35 -5.45
C ALA A 570 -18.02 35.52 -4.20
N PHE A 571 -18.16 36.75 -3.67
CA PHE A 571 -19.07 37.06 -2.57
C PHE A 571 -20.54 36.87 -2.96
N GLU A 572 -20.93 37.25 -4.18
CA GLU A 572 -22.28 36.99 -4.71
C GLU A 572 -22.58 35.49 -4.83
N LEU A 573 -21.61 34.70 -5.32
CA LEU A 573 -21.73 33.24 -5.41
C LEU A 573 -21.86 32.59 -4.03
N GLU A 574 -21.06 33.01 -3.05
CA GLU A 574 -21.15 32.54 -1.67
C GLU A 574 -22.48 32.96 -1.01
N THR A 575 -22.99 34.15 -1.32
CA THR A 575 -24.29 34.63 -0.82
C THR A 575 -25.43 33.79 -1.38
N ALA A 576 -25.37 33.42 -2.66
CA ALA A 576 -26.35 32.53 -3.28
C ALA A 576 -26.29 31.10 -2.72
N ALA A 577 -25.12 30.63 -2.28
CA ALA A 577 -24.93 29.28 -1.73
C ALA A 577 -25.30 29.17 -0.24
N HIS A 578 -24.90 30.16 0.57
CA HIS A 578 -24.95 30.09 2.05
C HIS A 578 -25.81 31.18 2.70
N GLY A 579 -26.43 32.07 1.91
CA GLY A 579 -27.40 33.07 2.35
C GLY A 579 -26.79 34.33 2.99
N SER A 580 -25.99 34.20 4.05
CA SER A 580 -25.39 35.34 4.76
C SER A 580 -23.90 35.09 5.10
N PRO A 581 -23.02 34.98 4.10
CA PRO A 581 -21.59 34.81 4.32
C PRO A 581 -20.98 36.03 5.03
N SER A 582 -19.91 35.80 5.81
CA SER A 582 -19.18 36.88 6.49
C SER A 582 -18.36 37.74 5.53
N GLY A 583 -17.92 37.18 4.40
CA GLY A 583 -17.05 37.83 3.41
C GLY A 583 -15.56 37.51 3.58
N VAL A 584 -15.16 36.86 4.66
CA VAL A 584 -13.74 36.54 4.92
C VAL A 584 -13.21 35.46 3.97
N ASP A 585 -14.02 34.44 3.68
CA ASP A 585 -13.59 33.26 2.93
C ASP A 585 -13.22 33.60 1.47
N ASN A 586 -14.10 34.32 0.76
CA ASN A 586 -13.84 34.79 -0.61
C ASN A 586 -12.69 35.80 -0.67
N THR A 587 -12.55 36.64 0.35
CA THR A 587 -11.49 37.65 0.41
C THR A 587 -10.13 36.98 0.54
N VAL A 588 -9.96 36.03 1.48
CA VAL A 588 -8.71 35.26 1.62
C VAL A 588 -8.42 34.45 0.36
N ALA A 589 -9.42 33.77 -0.20
CA ALA A 589 -9.27 32.97 -1.41
C ALA A 589 -8.82 33.81 -2.63
N THR A 590 -9.31 35.04 -2.73
CA THR A 590 -8.95 35.99 -3.80
C THR A 590 -7.53 36.51 -3.60
N PHE A 591 -7.23 37.12 -2.45
CA PHE A 591 -5.98 37.87 -2.31
C PHE A 591 -4.78 36.98 -1.95
N GLY A 592 -5.00 35.78 -1.39
CA GLY A 592 -3.92 34.83 -1.10
C GLY A 592 -2.90 35.34 -0.08
N ARG A 593 -3.31 36.26 0.80
CA ARG A 593 -2.46 36.89 1.83
C ARG A 593 -3.13 36.85 3.19
N ALA A 594 -2.33 36.85 4.24
CA ALA A 594 -2.83 37.01 5.60
C ALA A 594 -3.52 38.37 5.76
N LEU A 595 -4.68 38.37 6.40
CA LEU A 595 -5.51 39.57 6.50
C LEU A 595 -6.29 39.65 7.80
N ARG A 596 -6.57 40.89 8.19
CA ARG A 596 -7.60 41.28 9.16
C ARG A 596 -8.84 41.62 8.35
N PHE A 597 -9.96 40.97 8.65
CA PHE A 597 -11.25 41.24 8.02
C PHE A 597 -12.27 41.68 9.07
N GLN A 598 -13.03 42.74 8.79
CA GLN A 598 -14.11 43.19 9.67
C GLN A 598 -15.31 43.64 8.84
N ARG A 599 -16.46 43.00 9.09
CA ARG A 599 -17.70 43.34 8.39
C ARG A 599 -18.22 44.70 8.86
N GLY A 600 -18.57 45.58 7.93
CA GLY A 600 -19.15 46.88 8.22
C GLY A 600 -18.13 48.03 8.38
N THR A 601 -16.84 47.77 8.20
CA THR A 601 -15.81 48.81 8.11
C THR A 601 -15.47 49.14 6.65
N THR A 602 -14.86 50.31 6.41
CA THR A 602 -14.40 50.73 5.08
C THR A 602 -12.95 51.24 5.19
N PRO A 603 -11.95 50.51 4.65
CA PRO A 603 -12.06 49.21 3.97
C PRO A 603 -12.44 48.07 4.94
N PRO A 604 -13.08 46.99 4.44
CA PRO A 604 -13.44 45.82 5.26
C PRO A 604 -12.25 44.89 5.56
N MET A 605 -11.08 45.16 4.98
CA MET A 605 -9.88 44.36 5.19
C MET A 605 -8.59 45.19 5.21
N SER A 606 -7.57 44.66 5.88
CA SER A 606 -6.17 45.09 5.79
C SER A 606 -5.25 43.88 5.79
N PHE A 607 -4.12 43.93 5.08
CA PHE A 607 -3.13 42.85 5.12
C PHE A 607 -2.42 42.83 6.48
N VAL A 608 -2.05 41.63 6.93
CA VAL A 608 -1.30 41.40 8.15
C VAL A 608 0.08 40.89 7.77
N GLU A 609 1.12 41.53 8.29
CA GLU A 609 2.52 41.16 8.04
C GLU A 609 3.15 40.72 9.35
N PHE A 610 3.71 39.52 9.35
CA PHE A 610 4.35 38.95 10.53
C PHE A 610 5.84 38.66 10.28
N THR A 611 6.63 38.85 11.34
CA THR A 611 8.10 38.80 11.28
C THR A 611 8.66 37.38 11.23
N ARG A 612 7.88 36.37 11.63
CA ARG A 612 8.27 34.96 11.61
C ARG A 612 7.21 34.11 10.91
N PRO A 613 7.59 33.10 10.12
CA PRO A 613 6.62 32.18 9.53
C PRO A 613 5.77 31.48 10.61
N LEU A 614 4.49 31.29 10.32
CA LEU A 614 3.57 30.58 11.19
C LEU A 614 3.54 29.11 10.80
N SER A 615 4.14 28.26 11.63
CA SER A 615 4.13 26.81 11.48
C SER A 615 2.86 26.22 12.08
N LEU A 616 1.95 25.76 11.22
CA LEU A 616 0.62 25.27 11.59
C LEU A 616 0.45 23.78 11.26
N VAL A 617 -0.41 23.11 12.01
CA VAL A 617 -0.95 21.79 11.65
C VAL A 617 -2.47 21.90 11.57
N ILE A 618 -3.03 21.38 10.48
CA ILE A 618 -4.47 21.33 10.25
C ILE A 618 -4.94 19.89 10.42
N GLY A 619 -5.75 19.64 11.44
CA GLY A 619 -6.36 18.34 11.71
C GLY A 619 -7.80 18.30 11.19
N LEU A 620 -8.20 17.20 10.57
CA LEU A 620 -9.52 16.97 9.99
C LEU A 620 -10.27 15.95 10.85
N SER A 621 -11.43 16.37 11.37
CA SER A 621 -12.27 15.51 12.23
C SER A 621 -12.95 14.35 11.47
N GLY A 622 -13.04 14.43 10.14
CA GLY A 622 -13.80 13.48 9.32
C GLY A 622 -15.33 13.69 9.38
N GLU A 623 -15.81 14.57 10.27
CA GLU A 623 -17.23 14.92 10.40
C GLU A 623 -17.49 16.23 9.64
N PRO A 624 -18.31 16.23 8.57
CA PRO A 624 -18.63 17.47 7.85
C PRO A 624 -19.46 18.40 8.75
N GLY A 625 -18.97 19.63 8.95
CA GLY A 625 -19.67 20.67 9.70
C GLY A 625 -20.62 21.48 8.82
N SER A 626 -21.77 21.89 9.36
CA SER A 626 -22.68 22.82 8.69
C SER A 626 -22.57 24.22 9.29
N THR A 627 -21.84 25.11 8.62
CA THR A 627 -21.70 26.53 9.03
C THR A 627 -23.06 27.19 9.21
N ALA A 628 -24.03 26.92 8.33
CA ALA A 628 -25.37 27.48 8.42
C ALA A 628 -26.12 27.00 9.68
N ALA A 629 -26.01 25.72 10.02
CA ALA A 629 -26.64 25.17 11.23
C ALA A 629 -25.99 25.73 12.51
N SER A 630 -24.66 25.83 12.53
CA SER A 630 -23.90 26.40 13.65
C SER A 630 -24.24 27.87 13.88
N VAL A 631 -24.29 28.67 12.81
CA VAL A 631 -24.69 30.09 12.88
C VAL A 631 -26.13 30.22 13.37
N ALA A 632 -27.07 29.41 12.86
CA ALA A 632 -28.46 29.42 13.30
C ALA A 632 -28.61 29.03 14.78
N ALA A 633 -27.87 28.02 15.24
CA ALA A 633 -27.87 27.58 16.63
C ALA A 633 -27.31 28.65 17.57
N VAL A 634 -26.19 29.30 17.20
CA VAL A 634 -25.64 30.42 17.97
C VAL A 634 -26.59 31.60 17.98
N ARG A 635 -27.20 31.95 16.84
CA ARG A 635 -28.19 33.03 16.76
C ARG A 635 -29.39 32.78 17.69
N ALA A 636 -29.94 31.57 17.68
CA ALA A 636 -31.03 31.19 18.58
C ALA A 636 -30.65 31.25 20.08
N ARG A 637 -29.37 31.10 20.42
CA ARG A 637 -28.89 31.30 21.80
C ARG A 637 -28.62 32.77 22.11
N HIS A 638 -28.06 33.52 21.16
CA HIS A 638 -27.87 34.97 21.25
C HIS A 638 -29.21 35.68 21.46
N ASP A 639 -30.25 35.35 20.70
CA ASP A 639 -31.56 36.01 20.79
C ASP A 639 -32.24 35.77 22.16
N ARG A 640 -31.82 34.72 22.89
CA ARG A 640 -32.27 34.44 24.27
C ARG A 640 -31.49 35.22 25.33
N ASP A 641 -30.22 35.55 25.09
CA ASP A 641 -29.38 36.36 25.99
C ASP A 641 -28.40 37.24 25.19
N PRO A 642 -28.87 38.35 24.60
CA PRO A 642 -28.04 39.15 23.70
C PRO A 642 -26.82 39.74 24.40
N ALA A 643 -26.97 40.19 25.66
CA ALA A 643 -25.91 40.84 26.42
C ALA A 643 -24.75 39.89 26.71
N ARG A 644 -25.02 38.61 27.02
CA ARG A 644 -23.97 37.61 27.23
C ARG A 644 -23.20 37.32 25.96
N TYR A 645 -23.91 37.02 24.87
CA TYR A 645 -23.27 36.66 23.61
C TYR A 645 -22.51 37.83 22.98
N GLN A 646 -23.00 39.07 23.12
CA GLN A 646 -22.26 40.26 22.71
C GLN A 646 -20.93 40.42 23.46
N ARG A 647 -20.87 40.12 24.77
CA ARG A 647 -19.61 40.11 25.51
C ARG A 647 -18.65 39.03 25.01
N LEU A 648 -19.14 37.83 24.73
CA LEU A 648 -18.31 36.74 24.18
C LEU A 648 -17.76 37.09 22.79
N PHE A 649 -18.57 37.72 21.93
CA PHE A 649 -18.10 38.18 20.63
C PHE A 649 -17.07 39.32 20.75
N ALA A 650 -17.31 40.30 21.63
CA ALA A 650 -16.36 41.39 21.88
C ALA A 650 -15.01 40.85 22.41
N GLU A 651 -15.05 39.84 23.27
CA GLU A 651 -13.84 39.16 23.77
C GLU A 651 -13.06 38.49 22.63
N ILE A 652 -13.75 37.71 21.77
CA ILE A 652 -13.11 37.15 20.56
C ILE A 652 -12.51 38.25 19.69
N GLY A 653 -13.16 39.41 19.59
CA GLY A 653 -12.64 40.60 18.91
C GLY A 653 -11.33 41.12 19.50
N SER A 654 -11.27 41.29 20.83
CA SER A 654 -10.04 41.68 21.55
C SER A 654 -8.90 40.70 21.30
N LEU A 655 -9.17 39.40 21.50
CA LEU A 655 -8.20 38.33 21.26
C LEU A 655 -7.67 38.35 19.81
N THR A 656 -8.52 38.69 18.84
CA THR A 656 -8.12 38.77 17.43
C THR A 656 -7.15 39.91 17.18
N ASP A 657 -7.42 41.11 17.70
CA ASP A 657 -6.52 42.25 17.55
C ASP A 657 -5.19 42.02 18.32
N GLU A 658 -5.26 41.42 19.52
CA GLU A 658 -4.08 40.98 20.28
C GLU A 658 -3.26 39.92 19.53
N GLY A 659 -3.92 38.94 18.90
CA GLY A 659 -3.26 37.90 18.12
C GLY A 659 -2.59 38.41 16.85
N ILE A 660 -3.18 39.42 16.20
CA ILE A 660 -2.53 40.13 15.09
C ILE A 660 -1.26 40.84 15.59
N ALA A 661 -1.31 41.51 16.74
CA ALA A 661 -0.14 42.16 17.31
C ALA A 661 0.96 41.14 17.67
N ALA A 662 0.60 39.98 18.24
CA ALA A 662 1.52 38.89 18.55
C ALA A 662 2.17 38.29 17.29
N ALA A 663 1.39 38.09 16.22
CA ALA A 663 1.92 37.64 14.94
C ALA A 663 2.92 38.67 14.36
N ASN A 664 2.56 39.96 14.38
CA ASN A 664 3.42 41.04 13.88
C ASN A 664 4.76 41.08 14.63
N SER A 665 4.76 40.95 15.95
CA SER A 665 5.98 40.95 16.78
C SER A 665 6.76 39.63 16.75
N GLY A 666 6.21 38.56 16.16
CA GLY A 666 6.83 37.24 16.10
C GLY A 666 6.72 36.45 17.42
N ASP A 667 5.81 36.84 18.31
CA ASP A 667 5.52 36.16 19.57
C ASP A 667 4.55 34.98 19.35
N ALA A 668 5.10 33.88 18.81
CA ALA A 668 4.35 32.67 18.56
C ALA A 668 3.82 32.01 19.86
N HIS A 669 4.50 32.23 21.00
CA HIS A 669 4.04 31.69 22.27
C HIS A 669 2.73 32.35 22.69
N HIS A 670 2.71 33.68 22.73
CA HIS A 670 1.53 34.45 23.08
C HIS A 670 0.38 34.21 22.10
N LEU A 671 0.66 34.13 20.79
CA LEU A 671 -0.35 33.78 19.79
C LEU A 671 -1.00 32.40 20.07
N GLY A 672 -0.20 31.42 20.48
CA GLY A 672 -0.70 30.09 20.88
C GLY A 672 -1.57 30.13 22.13
N GLU A 673 -1.23 30.95 23.14
CA GLU A 673 -2.07 31.14 24.32
C GLU A 673 -3.44 31.73 23.94
N LEU A 674 -3.46 32.72 23.06
CA LEU A 674 -4.70 33.34 22.55
C LEU A 674 -5.57 32.33 21.78
N PHE A 675 -4.97 31.38 21.05
CA PHE A 675 -5.74 30.27 20.44
C PHE A 675 -6.47 29.46 21.50
N ASN A 676 -5.81 29.18 22.63
CA ASN A 676 -6.38 28.34 23.68
C ASN A 676 -7.54 29.03 24.39
N VAL A 677 -7.42 30.33 24.68
CA VAL A 677 -8.49 31.15 25.25
C VAL A 677 -9.67 31.25 24.29
N CYS A 678 -9.39 31.56 23.02
CA CYS A 678 -10.42 31.66 21.98
C CYS A 678 -11.18 30.33 21.82
N HIS A 679 -10.49 29.19 21.84
CA HIS A 679 -11.15 27.86 21.80
C HIS A 679 -12.13 27.66 22.94
N GLY A 680 -11.77 28.07 24.16
CA GLY A 680 -12.67 27.99 25.33
C GLY A 680 -13.97 28.76 25.10
N ILE A 681 -13.87 29.96 24.51
CA ILE A 681 -15.05 30.78 24.17
C ILE A 681 -15.86 30.11 23.05
N LEU A 682 -15.21 29.60 22.00
CA LEU A 682 -15.89 28.89 20.91
C LEU A 682 -16.62 27.63 21.40
N ASN A 683 -16.05 26.92 22.36
CA ASN A 683 -16.72 25.80 23.02
C ASN A 683 -17.92 26.28 23.86
N ALA A 684 -17.80 27.39 24.60
CA ALA A 684 -18.92 28.01 25.32
C ALA A 684 -20.06 28.48 24.39
N LEU A 685 -19.75 28.86 23.15
CA LEU A 685 -20.75 29.14 22.11
C LEU A 685 -21.44 27.88 21.59
N GLY A 686 -20.94 26.69 21.93
CA GLY A 686 -21.46 25.38 21.53
C GLY A 686 -21.07 25.02 20.10
N LEU A 687 -19.86 25.38 19.68
CA LEU A 687 -19.34 25.18 18.32
C LEU A 687 -18.36 24.00 18.20
N SER A 688 -17.89 23.45 19.33
CA SER A 688 -16.98 22.31 19.31
C SER A 688 -17.71 20.97 19.37
N THR A 689 -17.02 19.89 19.02
CA THR A 689 -17.50 18.51 19.06
C THR A 689 -16.52 17.63 19.82
N PRO A 690 -16.91 16.44 20.30
CA PRO A 690 -15.98 15.51 20.95
C PRO A 690 -14.74 15.19 20.10
N ALA A 691 -14.92 15.07 18.78
CA ALA A 691 -13.81 14.85 17.85
C ALA A 691 -12.84 16.06 17.80
N LEU A 692 -13.37 17.28 17.71
CA LEU A 692 -12.55 18.51 17.76
C LEU A 692 -11.81 18.65 19.09
N GLU A 693 -12.49 18.41 20.22
CA GLU A 693 -11.87 18.46 21.55
C GLU A 693 -10.74 17.42 21.69
N SER A 694 -10.96 16.21 21.17
CA SER A 694 -9.94 15.16 21.16
C SER A 694 -8.69 15.59 20.37
N MET A 695 -8.86 16.07 19.13
CA MET A 695 -7.73 16.52 18.32
C MET A 695 -6.98 17.69 18.96
N ILE A 696 -7.69 18.65 19.55
CA ILE A 696 -7.08 19.80 20.22
C ILE A 696 -6.30 19.37 21.46
N HIS A 697 -6.84 18.42 22.23
CA HIS A 697 -6.13 17.84 23.36
C HIS A 697 -4.86 17.08 22.92
N ILE A 698 -4.95 16.27 21.86
CA ILE A 698 -3.81 15.54 21.29
C ILE A 698 -2.73 16.50 20.82
N ALA A 699 -3.11 17.55 20.06
CA ALA A 699 -2.16 18.52 19.55
C ALA A 699 -1.40 19.24 20.67
N ARG A 700 -2.12 19.72 21.70
CA ARG A 700 -1.50 20.39 22.87
C ARG A 700 -0.59 19.44 23.65
N SER A 701 -1.01 18.18 23.83
CA SER A 701 -0.21 17.16 24.55
C SER A 701 1.06 16.76 23.80
N ASN A 702 1.15 17.09 22.51
CA ASN A 702 2.25 16.72 21.64
C ASN A 702 3.06 17.92 21.11
N GLY A 703 3.00 19.06 21.80
CA GLY A 703 3.90 20.19 21.55
C GLY A 703 3.28 21.37 20.80
N ALA A 704 1.96 21.41 20.60
CA ALA A 704 1.30 22.62 20.14
C ALA A 704 1.24 23.66 21.27
N THR A 705 1.80 24.85 21.01
CA THR A 705 1.69 26.03 21.88
C THR A 705 0.23 26.45 22.03
N GLY A 706 -0.53 26.37 20.93
CA GLY A 706 -1.95 26.65 20.90
C GLY A 706 -2.68 25.79 19.90
N ALA A 707 -3.90 25.37 20.22
CA ALA A 707 -4.73 24.62 19.30
C ALA A 707 -6.20 24.96 19.51
N LYS A 708 -6.96 25.05 18.41
CA LYS A 708 -8.39 25.40 18.44
C LYS A 708 -9.12 24.90 17.20
N LEU A 709 -10.45 24.88 17.25
CA LEU A 709 -11.25 24.67 16.05
C LEU A 709 -11.04 25.81 15.05
N THR A 710 -11.23 25.57 13.75
CA THR A 710 -11.27 26.63 12.74
C THR A 710 -12.46 26.44 11.79
N GLY A 711 -13.08 27.54 11.39
CA GLY A 711 -14.24 27.56 10.51
C GLY A 711 -15.59 27.62 11.22
N GLY A 712 -16.59 26.93 10.67
CA GLY A 712 -17.99 27.09 11.04
C GLY A 712 -18.42 26.38 12.33
N GLY A 713 -17.59 25.51 12.92
CA GLY A 713 -17.98 24.69 14.07
C GLY A 713 -19.00 23.60 13.75
N GLY A 714 -19.23 22.70 14.72
CA GLY A 714 -20.10 21.52 14.58
C GLY A 714 -19.48 20.35 13.80
N GLY A 715 -18.15 20.33 13.68
CA GLY A 715 -17.36 19.41 12.86
C GLY A 715 -16.24 20.16 12.12
N GLY A 716 -15.64 19.53 11.11
CA GLY A 716 -14.68 20.15 10.20
C GLY A 716 -13.22 20.01 10.67
N ALA A 717 -12.53 21.12 10.86
CA ALA A 717 -11.08 21.15 11.07
C ALA A 717 -10.67 21.86 12.37
N MET A 718 -9.48 21.50 12.85
CA MET A 718 -8.75 22.20 13.89
C MET A 718 -7.44 22.76 13.34
N VAL A 719 -6.95 23.81 13.96
CA VAL A 719 -5.63 24.41 13.69
C VAL A 719 -4.80 24.38 14.96
N ALA A 720 -3.54 23.95 14.84
CA ALA A 720 -2.54 24.00 15.89
C ALA A 720 -1.35 24.85 15.45
N LEU A 721 -0.84 25.70 16.35
CA LEU A 721 0.42 26.43 16.20
C LEU A 721 1.51 25.63 16.90
N VAL A 722 2.54 25.23 16.14
CA VAL A 722 3.53 24.22 16.54
C VAL A 722 4.92 24.59 16.02
N GLU A 723 5.97 24.34 16.81
CA GLU A 723 7.35 24.46 16.32
C GLU A 723 7.76 23.21 15.52
N ASP A 724 7.44 22.01 16.03
CA ASP A 724 7.64 20.73 15.35
C ASP A 724 6.30 20.19 14.84
N GLN A 725 6.04 20.39 13.54
CA GLN A 725 4.81 19.95 12.88
C GLN A 725 4.70 18.43 12.79
N SER A 726 5.82 17.71 12.67
CA SER A 726 5.81 16.25 12.43
C SER A 726 5.22 15.50 13.61
N ARG A 727 5.65 15.86 14.83
CA ARG A 727 5.17 15.25 16.07
C ARG A 727 3.66 15.34 16.26
N VAL A 728 3.05 16.47 15.91
CA VAL A 728 1.61 16.67 16.06
C VAL A 728 0.82 15.98 14.95
N VAL A 729 1.34 15.98 13.71
CA VAL A 729 0.74 15.23 12.59
C VAL A 729 0.72 13.73 12.92
N ASP A 730 1.84 13.18 13.39
CA ASP A 730 1.96 11.77 13.76
C ASP A 730 1.02 11.40 14.90
N ALA A 731 0.98 12.21 15.96
CA ALA A 731 0.09 11.96 17.10
C ALA A 731 -1.41 12.01 16.73
N LEU A 732 -1.80 12.92 15.83
CA LEU A 732 -3.17 12.96 15.30
C LEU A 732 -3.47 11.73 14.42
N GLY A 733 -2.49 11.29 13.61
CA GLY A 733 -2.57 10.09 12.79
C GLY A 733 -2.71 8.81 13.61
N GLU A 734 -1.95 8.66 14.69
CA GLU A 734 -2.03 7.54 15.65
C GLU A 734 -3.42 7.46 16.31
N ALA A 735 -4.06 8.61 16.54
CA ALA A 735 -5.41 8.70 17.09
C ALA A 735 -6.52 8.52 16.03
N GLY A 736 -6.16 8.31 14.76
CA GLY A 736 -7.11 8.05 13.66
C GLY A 736 -7.65 9.30 12.96
N PHE A 737 -7.05 10.47 13.18
CA PHE A 737 -7.41 11.72 12.48
C PHE A 737 -6.47 11.98 11.30
N SER A 738 -7.00 12.54 10.21
CA SER A 738 -6.17 13.02 9.10
C SER A 738 -5.62 14.41 9.46
N ALA A 739 -4.33 14.64 9.25
CA ALA A 739 -3.72 15.94 9.50
C ALA A 739 -2.62 16.25 8.48
N PHE A 740 -2.37 17.53 8.24
CA PHE A 740 -1.27 17.98 7.39
C PHE A 740 -0.62 19.25 7.96
N ALA A 741 0.68 19.38 7.71
CA ALA A 741 1.48 20.53 8.10
C ALA A 741 1.38 21.65 7.04
N VAL A 742 1.33 22.91 7.49
CA VAL A 742 1.40 24.07 6.61
C VAL A 742 2.19 25.19 7.28
N THR A 743 3.13 25.78 6.55
CA THR A 743 3.90 26.94 7.02
C THR A 743 3.49 28.16 6.23
N ILE A 744 2.96 29.18 6.92
CA ILE A 744 2.52 30.42 6.29
C ILE A 744 3.64 31.45 6.41
N HIS A 745 4.07 31.99 5.28
CA HIS A 745 5.02 33.08 5.22
C HIS A 745 4.29 34.41 5.04
N SER A 746 4.86 35.48 5.59
CA SER A 746 4.42 36.83 5.24
C SER A 746 4.79 37.10 3.79
N ALA A 747 3.88 37.69 3.03
CA ALA A 747 4.18 38.15 1.67
C ALA A 747 4.97 39.46 1.78
N VAL A 748 6.30 39.35 1.84
CA VAL A 748 7.25 40.47 1.70
C VAL A 748 7.45 40.77 0.22
#